data_AF-A0A923VLT3-F1
#
_entry.id   AF-A0A923VLT3-F1
#
_cell.length_a   1.000
_cell.length_b   1.000
_cell.length_c   1.000
_cell.angle_alpha   90.00
_cell.angle_beta   90.00
_cell.angle_gamma   90.00
#
_symmetry.space_group_name_H-M   'P 1'
#
loop_
_entity.id
_entity.type
_entity.pdbx_description
1 polymer ?
#
loop_
_entity_poly.entity_id
_entity_poly.type
_entity_poly.pdbx_seq_one_letter_code
_entity_poly.pdbx_strand_id
1 'polypeptide(L)'
;MLKSVFTLAVFFVAAVSAMAQKTMVYENPDPLFKKGLELYDKQHYNNAIREFEMFLQSAPSEIAVSETKFYIASSKLKLEHENGLTEMLSFLEEYPESAKSNMANKQIADYYYYNKKYKTALSYYKKVNLSAFSSDETEEILFNKGFCLFKSEKYEESREAFYPLTLKDGPNKIKATYYYGYVSYMNKNYKDALKAFLSIEEKGPQTMKLYICQIYYLNGDYEKAIDYANKINLGKLNGKRDLVKAKSYFRLKDYTKAQTNFESAEYSIDSITDEEIYEIGYTYYVNKECAKSFALFEKIANDGTALAQSASYHLGDCFLKANQKQNAFNAFFEAQRTNFDPFIKEEATYNYARLAYELNYTSIAIATFQKFIETYPKSSHLNESRKNLASLFLVSNDYKTAVSVLENIENMDEETKGIYQKITYSRGEELVINKDWAAATKMFETAAKNRVDELIYAMSYYWQAEINYRNGKPDLARMQYQKFIDNARSKESKYYPQALYGIGYTYYSQKNYLLAADYFKQFKALNGKFVIDPSLFYDATMRLGDSYYTIKNYSAALDAYYYITSNNAAGSDYALFQQGMIYGLTDKTTNKINTMKKIARDFPSSTYIVDGIFESAEEYFRSDNYIEAERNYKYLIEDYPNSIYVRRSYMTLGLLYRNQNKDDQSIETYKLVVSKYRGTEEAREALRFIKEIYVENSRADEYFAWVETIPNSGISYTSKDSISYNSAYNTYVKGDCSASISSFEKYNTDYPAGFFRIPANYYTAICY
;
A
#
# COMPACT_ATOMS: atom_id res chain seq x y z
N MET A 1 -57.86 -4.90 70.83
CA MET A 1 -57.57 -3.47 71.02
C MET A 1 -58.47 -2.68 70.08
N LEU A 2 -59.24 -1.73 70.65
CA LEU A 2 -59.69 -0.43 70.12
C LEU A 2 -60.06 -0.31 68.61
N LYS A 3 -61.15 0.32 68.17
CA LYS A 3 -62.27 1.03 68.82
C LYS A 3 -63.18 1.59 67.67
N SER A 4 -64.50 1.49 67.83
CA SER A 4 -65.55 2.51 67.48
C SER A 4 -65.80 2.96 66.02
N VAL A 5 -67.02 3.31 65.53
CA VAL A 5 -68.43 3.29 66.00
C VAL A 5 -69.31 3.95 64.89
N PHE A 6 -70.52 3.40 64.66
CA PHE A 6 -71.80 4.03 64.22
C PHE A 6 -71.95 4.60 62.78
N THR A 7 -73.08 4.45 62.05
CA THR A 7 -74.53 4.40 62.41
C THR A 7 -75.30 3.70 61.24
N LEU A 8 -76.04 2.59 61.44
CA LEU A 8 -77.52 2.45 61.66
C LEU A 8 -78.40 2.99 60.49
N ALA A 9 -79.49 2.38 59.99
CA ALA A 9 -80.32 1.20 60.31
C ALA A 9 -81.16 0.82 59.06
N VAL A 10 -81.32 -0.45 58.65
CA VAL A 10 -82.39 -1.44 58.99
C VAL A 10 -83.86 -1.03 58.74
N PHE A 11 -84.54 -1.71 57.80
CA PHE A 11 -85.84 -2.46 57.91
C PHE A 11 -86.53 -2.53 56.52
N PHE A 12 -86.58 -3.67 55.81
CA PHE A 12 -87.50 -4.84 55.89
C PHE A 12 -88.96 -4.59 55.45
N VAL A 13 -89.29 -5.21 54.29
CA VAL A 13 -90.55 -5.87 53.87
C VAL A 13 -91.84 -5.06 53.69
N ALA A 14 -92.40 -5.11 52.47
CA ALA A 14 -93.68 -5.79 52.15
C ALA A 14 -94.11 -5.52 50.69
N ALA A 15 -94.64 -6.55 50.04
CA ALA A 15 -95.23 -6.49 48.71
C ALA A 15 -96.52 -5.64 48.70
N VAL A 16 -96.68 -4.80 47.67
CA VAL A 16 -97.96 -4.20 47.30
C VAL A 16 -98.17 -4.40 45.80
N SER A 17 -99.15 -5.23 45.46
CA SER A 17 -99.75 -5.33 44.14
C SER A 17 -100.61 -4.10 43.92
N ALA A 18 -100.12 -3.11 43.16
CA ALA A 18 -100.95 -2.00 42.69
C ALA A 18 -101.52 -2.34 41.31
N MET A 19 -102.81 -2.66 41.24
CA MET A 19 -103.58 -2.49 40.01
C MET A 19 -103.75 -1.00 39.76
N ALA A 20 -103.01 -0.46 38.81
CA ALA A 20 -103.26 0.87 38.27
C ALA A 20 -104.49 0.81 37.35
N GLN A 21 -105.48 1.67 37.62
CA GLN A 21 -106.54 2.00 36.68
C GLN A 21 -105.93 2.51 35.37
N LYS A 22 -106.24 1.85 34.24
CA LYS A 22 -106.04 2.43 32.91
C LYS A 22 -107.17 3.40 32.61
N THR A 23 -106.84 4.67 32.40
CA THR A 23 -107.75 5.70 31.92
C THR A 23 -108.14 5.46 30.46
N MET A 24 -109.43 5.66 30.18
CA MET A 24 -110.18 5.34 28.96
C MET A 24 -109.89 6.25 27.74
N VAL A 25 -108.65 6.73 27.59
CA VAL A 25 -108.24 7.62 26.46
C VAL A 25 -107.58 6.83 25.32
N TYR A 26 -107.29 5.55 25.52
CA TYR A 26 -106.42 4.76 24.63
C TYR A 26 -107.10 3.69 23.76
N GLU A 27 -108.43 3.67 23.62
CA GLU A 27 -109.11 2.68 22.78
C GLU A 27 -109.98 3.30 21.68
N ASN A 28 -109.41 4.18 20.84
CA ASN A 28 -109.77 4.22 19.42
C ASN A 28 -108.75 5.04 18.59
N PRO A 29 -107.88 4.43 17.76
CA PRO A 29 -107.11 5.17 16.77
C PRO A 29 -108.06 5.73 15.70
N ASP A 30 -107.86 6.99 15.33
CA ASP A 30 -108.60 7.64 14.24
C ASP A 30 -108.51 6.79 12.95
N PRO A 31 -109.63 6.51 12.26
CA PRO A 31 -109.64 5.72 11.03
C PRO A 31 -108.62 6.19 9.97
N LEU A 32 -108.37 7.51 9.87
CA LEU A 32 -107.42 8.07 8.90
C LEU A 32 -105.98 7.67 9.21
N PHE A 33 -105.56 7.74 10.48
CA PHE A 33 -104.21 7.36 10.89
C PHE A 33 -103.96 5.86 10.70
N LYS A 34 -104.94 5.01 11.07
CA LYS A 34 -104.86 3.56 10.88
C LYS A 34 -104.77 3.19 9.39
N LYS A 35 -105.56 3.85 8.53
CA LYS A 35 -105.50 3.65 7.08
C LYS A 35 -104.17 4.12 6.50
N GLY A 36 -103.63 5.24 6.97
CA GLY A 36 -102.29 5.71 6.63
C GLY A 36 -101.21 4.70 6.98
N LEU A 37 -101.25 4.12 8.18
CA LEU A 37 -100.32 3.05 8.61
C LEU A 37 -100.46 1.80 7.74
N GLU A 38 -101.68 1.34 7.47
CA GLU A 38 -101.91 0.17 6.62
C GLU A 38 -101.36 0.38 5.19
N LEU A 39 -101.54 1.58 4.64
CA LEU A 39 -100.98 1.95 3.34
C LEU A 39 -99.45 2.05 3.38
N TYR A 40 -98.89 2.58 4.47
CA TYR A 40 -97.45 2.66 4.67
C TYR A 40 -96.81 1.27 4.76
N ASP A 41 -97.43 0.35 5.51
CA ASP A 41 -96.98 -1.04 5.65
C ASP A 41 -97.11 -1.82 4.33
N LYS A 42 -98.16 -1.55 3.55
CA LYS A 42 -98.34 -2.04 2.16
C LYS A 42 -97.44 -1.33 1.14
N GLN A 43 -96.57 -0.41 1.58
CA GLN A 43 -95.64 0.36 0.75
C GLN A 43 -96.30 1.29 -0.28
N HIS A 44 -97.59 1.60 -0.11
CA HIS A 44 -98.31 2.59 -0.91
C HIS A 44 -98.07 4.01 -0.37
N TYR A 45 -96.80 4.43 -0.36
CA TYR A 45 -96.33 5.64 0.32
C TYR A 45 -97.03 6.94 -0.15
N ASN A 46 -97.33 7.10 -1.44
CA ASN A 46 -98.07 8.27 -1.94
C ASN A 46 -99.49 8.37 -1.37
N ASN A 47 -100.17 7.23 -1.23
CA ASN A 47 -101.52 7.20 -0.63
C ASN A 47 -101.44 7.35 0.89
N ALA A 48 -100.43 6.77 1.52
CA ALA A 48 -100.18 6.93 2.95
C ALA A 48 -99.95 8.40 3.32
N ILE A 49 -99.12 9.13 2.55
CA ILE A 49 -98.89 10.58 2.75
C ILE A 49 -100.21 11.34 2.76
N ARG A 50 -101.10 11.10 1.77
CA ARG A 50 -102.40 11.77 1.70
C ARG A 50 -103.27 11.53 2.94
N GLU A 51 -103.38 10.28 3.38
CA GLU A 51 -104.19 9.93 4.56
C GLU A 51 -103.58 10.52 5.85
N PHE A 52 -102.25 10.53 5.97
CA PHE A 52 -101.55 11.17 7.09
C PHE A 52 -101.69 12.69 7.09
N GLU A 53 -101.62 13.36 5.92
CA GLU A 53 -101.85 14.80 5.80
C GLU A 53 -103.29 15.19 6.18
N MET A 54 -104.28 14.36 5.81
CA MET A 54 -105.66 14.53 6.24
C MET A 54 -105.81 14.36 7.76
N PHE A 55 -105.19 13.33 8.34
CA PHE A 55 -105.21 13.10 9.78
C PHE A 55 -104.52 14.25 10.56
N LEU A 56 -103.47 14.85 10.02
CA LEU A 56 -102.73 15.94 10.67
C LEU A 56 -103.61 17.17 10.96
N GLN A 57 -104.66 17.40 10.17
CA GLN A 57 -105.60 18.52 10.37
C GLN A 57 -106.49 18.35 11.61
N SER A 58 -106.69 17.12 12.08
CA SER A 58 -107.55 16.77 13.21
C SER A 58 -106.82 15.96 14.30
N ALA A 59 -105.48 16.00 14.31
CA ALA A 59 -104.67 15.20 15.23
C ALA A 59 -104.98 15.58 16.70
N PRO A 60 -105.33 14.62 17.58
CA PRO A 60 -105.87 14.90 18.91
C PRO A 60 -104.79 15.28 19.95
N SER A 61 -103.50 15.19 19.61
CA SER A 61 -102.40 15.50 20.52
C SER A 61 -101.09 15.77 19.78
N GLU A 62 -100.14 16.43 20.45
CA GLU A 62 -98.79 16.66 19.91
C GLU A 62 -98.04 15.34 19.61
N ILE A 63 -98.33 14.28 20.37
CA ILE A 63 -97.78 12.94 20.13
C ILE A 63 -98.26 12.42 18.77
N ALA A 64 -99.57 12.52 18.49
CA ALA A 64 -100.16 12.12 17.22
C ALA A 64 -99.65 12.95 16.04
N VAL A 65 -99.44 14.27 16.24
CA VAL A 65 -98.80 15.16 15.26
C VAL A 65 -97.38 14.68 14.95
N SER A 66 -96.56 14.43 15.98
CA SER A 66 -95.18 14.00 15.80
C SER A 66 -95.08 12.64 15.07
N GLU A 67 -95.94 11.69 15.43
CA GLU A 67 -95.94 10.36 14.82
C GLU A 67 -96.36 10.41 13.35
N THR A 68 -97.36 11.23 13.03
CA THR A 68 -97.83 11.46 11.66
C THR A 68 -96.79 12.16 10.80
N LYS A 69 -96.15 13.22 11.32
CA LYS A 69 -95.04 13.91 10.64
C LYS A 69 -93.89 12.96 10.31
N PHE A 70 -93.53 12.06 11.24
CA PHE A 70 -92.53 11.02 10.97
C PHE A 70 -92.94 10.13 9.79
N TYR A 71 -94.17 9.61 9.76
CA TYR A 71 -94.58 8.71 8.68
C TYR A 71 -94.70 9.41 7.33
N ILE A 72 -95.06 10.70 7.29
CA ILE A 72 -95.01 11.53 6.07
C ILE A 72 -93.56 11.66 5.59
N ALA A 73 -92.65 12.12 6.46
CA ALA A 73 -91.25 12.28 6.13
C ALA A 73 -90.60 10.95 5.70
N SER A 74 -90.94 9.85 6.38
CA SER A 74 -90.48 8.51 6.06
C SER A 74 -90.96 8.05 4.69
N SER A 75 -92.23 8.27 4.38
CA SER A 75 -92.82 7.96 3.07
C SER A 75 -92.13 8.75 1.96
N LYS A 76 -91.91 10.05 2.16
CA LYS A 76 -91.19 10.92 1.20
C LYS A 76 -89.74 10.49 1.02
N LEU A 77 -89.05 10.11 2.10
CA LEU A 77 -87.67 9.63 2.05
C LEU A 77 -87.56 8.31 1.28
N LYS A 78 -88.53 7.39 1.46
CA LYS A 78 -88.60 6.11 0.72
C LYS A 78 -89.00 6.26 -0.75
N LEU A 79 -89.74 7.32 -1.09
CA LEU A 79 -90.05 7.71 -2.47
C LEU A 79 -88.94 8.54 -3.13
N GLU A 80 -87.83 8.78 -2.41
CA GLU A 80 -86.71 9.60 -2.87
C GLU A 80 -87.12 11.04 -3.29
N HIS A 81 -88.13 11.61 -2.63
CA HIS A 81 -88.52 13.01 -2.86
C HIS A 81 -87.39 13.97 -2.47
N GLU A 82 -87.22 15.05 -3.23
CA GLU A 82 -86.14 16.04 -3.03
C GLU A 82 -86.11 16.63 -1.61
N ASN A 83 -87.28 16.79 -0.97
CA ASN A 83 -87.43 17.31 0.39
C ASN A 83 -87.55 16.23 1.48
N GLY A 84 -87.57 14.95 1.14
CA GLY A 84 -87.80 13.86 2.10
C GLY A 84 -86.76 13.79 3.21
N LEU A 85 -85.48 13.99 2.89
CA LEU A 85 -84.41 14.06 3.88
C LEU A 85 -84.53 15.30 4.76
N THR A 86 -84.82 16.46 4.17
CA THR A 86 -84.98 17.73 4.89
C THR A 86 -86.11 17.63 5.89
N GLU A 87 -87.27 17.09 5.50
CA GLU A 87 -88.41 16.89 6.40
C GLU A 87 -88.12 15.88 7.52
N MET A 88 -87.36 14.81 7.24
CA MET A 88 -86.96 13.86 8.28
C MET A 88 -85.95 14.46 9.28
N LEU A 89 -85.07 15.35 8.82
CA LEU A 89 -84.16 16.10 9.69
C LEU A 89 -84.91 17.12 10.55
N SER A 90 -85.84 17.89 9.95
CA SER A 90 -86.71 18.82 10.69
C SER A 90 -87.56 18.10 11.73
N PHE A 91 -88.08 16.90 11.43
CA PHE A 91 -88.78 16.08 12.41
C PHE A 91 -87.92 15.78 13.66
N LEU A 92 -86.65 15.43 13.49
CA LEU A 92 -85.74 15.16 14.62
C LEU A 92 -85.38 16.42 15.42
N GLU A 93 -85.39 17.59 14.77
CA GLU A 93 -85.13 18.88 15.42
C GLU A 93 -86.35 19.37 16.21
N GLU A 94 -87.55 19.24 15.63
CA GLU A 94 -88.82 19.64 16.25
C GLU A 94 -89.27 18.67 17.36
N TYR A 95 -89.02 17.36 17.20
CA TYR A 95 -89.51 16.32 18.10
C TYR A 95 -88.41 15.34 18.56
N PRO A 96 -87.33 15.81 19.22
CA PRO A 96 -86.18 14.97 19.57
C PRO A 96 -86.54 13.80 20.50
N GLU A 97 -87.52 13.98 21.41
CA GLU A 97 -87.99 12.96 22.37
C GLU A 97 -89.13 12.08 21.84
N SER A 98 -89.46 12.16 20.54
CA SER A 98 -90.51 11.32 19.95
C SER A 98 -90.16 9.84 20.03
N ALA A 99 -91.19 8.99 20.23
CA ALA A 99 -91.05 7.55 20.12
C ALA A 99 -90.53 7.08 18.74
N LYS A 100 -90.64 7.92 17.70
CA LYS A 100 -90.12 7.64 16.35
C LYS A 100 -88.71 8.18 16.09
N SER A 101 -88.11 8.94 17.01
CA SER A 101 -86.75 9.50 16.84
C SER A 101 -85.70 8.43 16.56
N ASN A 102 -85.83 7.26 17.19
CA ASN A 102 -84.90 6.15 16.96
C ASN A 102 -85.00 5.59 15.52
N MET A 103 -86.23 5.44 15.01
CA MET A 103 -86.48 5.02 13.62
C MET A 103 -86.04 6.08 12.61
N ALA A 104 -86.26 7.37 12.90
CA ALA A 104 -85.80 8.47 12.06
C ALA A 104 -84.28 8.52 11.93
N ASN A 105 -83.55 8.36 13.05
CA ASN A 105 -82.09 8.24 13.02
C ASN A 105 -81.62 7.06 12.15
N LYS A 106 -82.30 5.90 12.23
CA LYS A 106 -81.99 4.74 11.37
C LYS A 106 -82.20 5.05 9.89
N GLN A 107 -83.34 5.63 9.51
CA GLN A 107 -83.64 5.93 8.10
C GLN A 107 -82.73 7.01 7.51
N ILE A 108 -82.35 8.03 8.28
CA ILE A 108 -81.36 9.02 7.85
C ILE A 108 -79.98 8.36 7.67
N ALA A 109 -79.60 7.46 8.59
CA ALA A 109 -78.34 6.74 8.50
C ALA A 109 -78.30 5.84 7.24
N ASP A 110 -79.38 5.10 6.96
CA ASP A 110 -79.54 4.31 5.74
C ASP A 110 -79.44 5.18 4.48
N TYR A 111 -80.15 6.31 4.44
CA TYR A 111 -80.11 7.25 3.33
C TYR A 111 -78.67 7.68 3.02
N TYR A 112 -77.92 8.12 4.04
CA TYR A 112 -76.52 8.52 3.85
C TYR A 112 -75.61 7.35 3.50
N TYR A 113 -75.88 6.15 4.03
CA TYR A 113 -75.13 4.94 3.73
C TYR A 113 -75.23 4.55 2.25
N TYR A 114 -76.45 4.49 1.71
CA TYR A 114 -76.67 4.16 0.29
C TYR A 114 -76.13 5.26 -0.65
N ASN A 115 -76.12 6.52 -0.20
CA ASN A 115 -75.48 7.63 -0.89
C ASN A 115 -73.94 7.70 -0.69
N LYS A 116 -73.31 6.66 -0.12
CA LYS A 116 -71.86 6.54 0.12
C LYS A 116 -71.26 7.63 1.03
N LYS A 117 -72.08 8.37 1.76
CA LYS A 117 -71.68 9.39 2.76
C LYS A 117 -71.43 8.73 4.12
N TYR A 118 -70.44 7.83 4.16
CA TYR A 118 -70.21 6.91 5.30
C TYR A 118 -69.93 7.61 6.64
N LYS A 119 -69.17 8.71 6.64
CA LYS A 119 -68.90 9.50 7.86
C LYS A 119 -70.18 10.09 8.45
N THR A 120 -71.05 10.63 7.59
CA THR A 120 -72.34 11.20 8.00
C THR A 120 -73.29 10.09 8.46
N ALA A 121 -73.42 9.01 7.70
CA ALA A 121 -74.22 7.84 8.08
C ALA A 121 -73.83 7.30 9.47
N LEU A 122 -72.51 7.19 9.73
CA LEU A 122 -71.99 6.76 11.03
C LEU A 122 -72.46 7.65 12.18
N SER A 123 -72.52 8.96 11.99
CA SER A 123 -72.96 9.90 13.04
C SER A 123 -74.42 9.65 13.47
N TYR A 124 -75.27 9.24 12.53
CA TYR A 124 -76.67 8.88 12.81
C TYR A 124 -76.80 7.45 13.35
N TYR A 125 -76.08 6.47 12.79
CA TYR A 125 -76.04 5.10 13.35
C TYR A 125 -75.55 5.03 14.80
N LYS A 126 -74.71 5.97 15.24
CA LYS A 126 -74.28 6.07 16.65
C LYS A 126 -75.41 6.51 17.59
N LYS A 127 -76.46 7.17 17.08
CA LYS A 127 -77.63 7.61 17.85
C LYS A 127 -78.74 6.55 17.92
N VAL A 128 -78.65 5.50 17.12
CA VAL A 128 -79.66 4.44 17.04
C VAL A 128 -79.54 3.50 18.25
N ASN A 129 -80.62 3.38 19.04
CA ASN A 129 -80.76 2.38 20.09
C ASN A 129 -81.23 1.04 19.50
N LEU A 130 -80.34 0.04 19.50
CA LEU A 130 -80.58 -1.27 18.88
C LEU A 130 -81.68 -2.09 19.58
N SER A 131 -81.98 -1.84 20.86
CA SER A 131 -82.97 -2.65 21.60
C SER A 131 -84.41 -2.46 21.12
N ALA A 132 -84.68 -1.45 20.28
CA ALA A 132 -85.99 -1.13 19.76
C ALA A 132 -86.28 -1.77 18.38
N PHE A 133 -85.32 -2.49 17.81
CA PHE A 133 -85.44 -3.10 16.48
C PHE A 133 -85.54 -4.62 16.59
N SER A 134 -86.14 -5.24 15.57
CA SER A 134 -86.12 -6.70 15.43
C SER A 134 -84.69 -7.25 15.31
N SER A 135 -84.51 -8.56 15.47
CA SER A 135 -83.18 -9.17 15.28
C SER A 135 -82.61 -8.90 13.89
N ASP A 136 -83.45 -9.01 12.85
CA ASP A 136 -83.03 -8.82 11.46
C ASP A 136 -82.62 -7.37 11.17
N GLU A 137 -83.39 -6.40 11.66
CA GLU A 137 -83.05 -4.98 11.54
C GLU A 137 -81.79 -4.62 12.33
N THR A 138 -81.62 -5.19 13.53
CA THR A 138 -80.41 -4.99 14.34
C THR A 138 -79.17 -5.48 13.58
N GLU A 139 -79.27 -6.62 12.89
CA GLU A 139 -78.19 -7.17 12.09
C GLU A 139 -77.83 -6.27 10.89
N GLU A 140 -78.84 -5.74 10.19
CA GLU A 140 -78.64 -4.77 9.11
C GLU A 140 -77.96 -3.48 9.60
N ILE A 141 -78.46 -2.91 10.70
CA ILE A 141 -77.92 -1.69 11.31
C ILE A 141 -76.46 -1.90 11.73
N LEU A 142 -76.16 -3.00 12.43
CA LEU A 142 -74.80 -3.34 12.84
C LEU A 142 -73.87 -3.52 11.64
N PHE A 143 -74.35 -4.16 10.56
CA PHE A 143 -73.55 -4.36 9.35
C PHE A 143 -73.21 -3.02 8.70
N ASN A 144 -74.21 -2.17 8.47
CA ASN A 144 -74.02 -0.87 7.83
C ASN A 144 -73.15 0.06 8.69
N LYS A 145 -73.37 0.09 10.01
CA LYS A 145 -72.52 0.81 10.97
C LYS A 145 -71.08 0.31 10.93
N GLY A 146 -70.87 -1.00 10.97
CA GLY A 146 -69.56 -1.64 10.86
C GLY A 146 -68.85 -1.29 9.56
N PHE A 147 -69.58 -1.26 8.44
CA PHE A 147 -69.04 -0.88 7.14
C PHE A 147 -68.69 0.61 7.07
N CYS A 148 -69.50 1.49 7.65
CA CYS A 148 -69.18 2.91 7.79
C CYS A 148 -67.90 3.15 8.61
N LEU A 149 -67.71 2.38 9.69
CA LEU A 149 -66.50 2.43 10.52
C LEU A 149 -65.28 1.97 9.72
N PHE A 150 -65.40 0.86 8.98
CA PHE A 150 -64.38 0.37 8.06
C PHE A 150 -63.99 1.44 7.01
N LYS A 151 -64.96 2.06 6.35
CA LYS A 151 -64.73 3.14 5.37
C LYS A 151 -64.18 4.43 5.98
N SER A 152 -64.27 4.57 7.30
CA SER A 152 -63.69 5.67 8.06
C SER A 152 -62.34 5.30 8.69
N GLU A 153 -61.75 4.16 8.33
CA GLU A 153 -60.48 3.62 8.84
C GLU A 153 -60.45 3.37 10.36
N LYS A 154 -61.63 3.25 10.97
CA LYS A 154 -61.80 2.95 12.40
C LYS A 154 -61.86 1.44 12.61
N TYR A 155 -60.74 0.76 12.36
CA TYR A 155 -60.70 -0.71 12.28
C TYR A 155 -61.10 -1.41 13.59
N GLU A 156 -60.72 -0.86 14.74
CA GLU A 156 -61.07 -1.45 16.04
C GLU A 156 -62.59 -1.37 16.32
N GLU A 157 -63.18 -0.18 16.27
CA GLU A 157 -64.63 0.02 16.40
C GLU A 157 -65.41 -0.82 15.34
N SER A 158 -64.86 -0.91 14.12
CA SER A 158 -65.46 -1.72 13.03
C SER A 158 -65.45 -3.21 13.35
N ARG A 159 -64.35 -3.72 13.93
CA ARG A 159 -64.20 -5.11 14.35
C ARG A 159 -65.27 -5.48 15.37
N GLU A 160 -65.48 -4.63 16.38
CA GLU A 160 -66.50 -4.83 17.40
C GLU A 160 -67.92 -4.85 16.81
N ALA A 161 -68.21 -3.96 15.86
CA ALA A 161 -69.52 -3.91 15.20
C ALA A 161 -69.81 -5.15 14.34
N PHE A 162 -68.81 -5.73 13.69
CA PHE A 162 -68.98 -6.94 12.87
C PHE A 162 -68.98 -8.23 13.67
N TYR A 163 -68.31 -8.28 14.84
CA TYR A 163 -68.15 -9.52 15.62
C TYR A 163 -69.46 -10.26 15.92
N PRO A 164 -70.53 -9.61 16.43
CA PRO A 164 -71.81 -10.28 16.71
C PRO A 164 -72.42 -10.95 15.47
N LEU A 165 -72.20 -10.36 14.29
CA LEU A 165 -72.73 -10.84 13.01
C LEU A 165 -71.97 -12.05 12.46
N THR A 166 -70.81 -12.37 13.03
CA THR A 166 -70.05 -13.57 12.68
C THR A 166 -70.59 -14.83 13.38
N LEU A 167 -71.28 -14.65 14.51
CA LEU A 167 -71.74 -15.73 15.38
C LEU A 167 -73.10 -16.30 14.98
N LYS A 168 -73.98 -15.47 14.40
CA LYS A 168 -75.34 -15.86 13.98
C LYS A 168 -75.38 -16.30 12.52
N ASP A 169 -76.15 -17.35 12.23
CA ASP A 169 -76.46 -17.73 10.84
C ASP A 169 -77.49 -16.78 10.24
N GLY A 170 -77.15 -16.16 9.12
CA GLY A 170 -77.98 -15.17 8.45
C GLY A 170 -77.37 -14.70 7.12
N PRO A 171 -78.13 -13.94 6.31
CA PRO A 171 -77.71 -13.51 4.97
C PRO A 171 -76.43 -12.67 4.96
N ASN A 172 -76.11 -12.00 6.09
CA ASN A 172 -74.94 -11.15 6.23
C ASN A 172 -73.71 -11.85 6.83
N LYS A 173 -73.82 -13.08 7.35
CA LYS A 173 -72.74 -13.77 8.08
C LYS A 173 -71.42 -13.80 7.30
N ILE A 174 -71.47 -14.22 6.03
CA ILE A 174 -70.26 -14.34 5.19
C ILE A 174 -69.62 -12.97 4.95
N LYS A 175 -70.43 -11.96 4.60
CA LYS A 175 -69.93 -10.59 4.36
C LYS A 175 -69.35 -9.99 5.64
N ALA A 176 -70.04 -10.13 6.77
CA ALA A 176 -69.60 -9.62 8.07
C ALA A 176 -68.31 -10.30 8.52
N THR A 177 -68.21 -11.63 8.35
CA THR A 177 -67.00 -12.40 8.69
C THR A 177 -65.81 -11.99 7.81
N TYR A 178 -66.03 -11.72 6.52
CA TYR A 178 -65.00 -11.17 5.64
C TYR A 178 -64.50 -9.81 6.13
N TYR A 179 -65.41 -8.85 6.40
CA TYR A 179 -65.00 -7.53 6.87
C TYR A 179 -64.36 -7.58 8.26
N TYR A 180 -64.88 -8.40 9.17
CA TYR A 180 -64.25 -8.68 10.47
C TYR A 180 -62.81 -9.18 10.29
N GLY A 181 -62.60 -10.16 9.41
CA GLY A 181 -61.26 -10.66 9.10
C GLY A 181 -60.35 -9.60 8.51
N TYR A 182 -60.86 -8.80 7.56
CA TYR A 182 -60.11 -7.73 6.91
C TYR A 182 -59.69 -6.63 7.87
N VAL A 183 -60.61 -6.10 8.68
CA VAL A 183 -60.25 -5.05 9.65
C VAL A 183 -59.34 -5.59 10.75
N SER A 184 -59.48 -6.87 11.12
CA SER A 184 -58.54 -7.54 12.03
C SER A 184 -57.14 -7.63 11.42
N TYR A 185 -57.03 -7.95 10.13
CA TYR A 185 -55.77 -7.97 9.40
C TYR A 185 -55.12 -6.58 9.35
N MET A 186 -55.88 -5.55 8.98
CA MET A 186 -55.39 -4.16 8.94
C MET A 186 -54.95 -3.67 10.32
N ASN A 187 -55.63 -4.13 11.38
CA ASN A 187 -55.25 -3.84 12.76
C ASN A 187 -54.19 -4.79 13.34
N LYS A 188 -53.48 -5.55 12.48
CA LYS A 188 -52.40 -6.50 12.84
C LYS A 188 -52.82 -7.65 13.79
N ASN A 189 -54.12 -7.89 13.97
CA ASN A 189 -54.67 -9.01 14.73
C ASN A 189 -54.78 -10.26 13.84
N TYR A 190 -53.62 -10.78 13.44
CA TYR A 190 -53.52 -11.83 12.43
C TYR A 190 -54.18 -13.15 12.85
N LYS A 191 -54.19 -13.48 14.15
CA LYS A 191 -54.84 -14.69 14.69
C LYS A 191 -56.34 -14.69 14.43
N ASP A 192 -57.01 -13.59 14.74
CA ASP A 192 -58.46 -13.46 14.57
C ASP A 192 -58.82 -13.31 13.10
N ALA A 193 -58.01 -12.58 12.33
CA ALA A 193 -58.16 -12.46 10.89
C ALA A 193 -58.09 -13.83 10.20
N LEU A 194 -57.07 -14.64 10.52
CA LEU A 194 -56.88 -15.97 9.96
C LEU A 194 -58.05 -16.89 10.31
N LYS A 195 -58.47 -16.91 11.57
CA LYS A 195 -59.62 -17.72 12.02
C LYS A 195 -60.89 -17.32 11.26
N ALA A 196 -61.14 -16.02 11.10
CA ALA A 196 -62.29 -15.52 10.37
C ALA A 196 -62.25 -15.92 8.90
N PHE A 197 -61.14 -15.69 8.20
CA PHE A 197 -61.03 -16.01 6.77
C PHE A 197 -61.14 -17.52 6.49
N LEU A 198 -60.49 -18.37 7.31
CA LEU A 198 -60.60 -19.83 7.17
C LEU A 198 -62.04 -20.32 7.38
N SER A 199 -62.80 -19.70 8.29
CA SER A 199 -64.19 -20.10 8.56
C SER A 199 -65.15 -19.89 7.37
N ILE A 200 -64.78 -19.01 6.43
CA ILE A 200 -65.58 -18.71 5.23
C ILE A 200 -64.84 -19.06 3.93
N GLU A 201 -63.75 -19.82 3.98
CA GLU A 201 -62.80 -19.99 2.88
C GLU A 201 -63.46 -20.34 1.53
N GLU A 202 -64.39 -21.29 1.54
CA GLU A 202 -65.09 -21.77 0.34
C GLU A 202 -66.19 -20.81 -0.16
N LYS A 203 -66.74 -19.99 0.73
CA LYS A 203 -67.93 -19.14 0.44
C LYS A 203 -67.62 -17.65 0.34
N GLY A 204 -66.44 -17.23 0.80
CA GLY A 204 -66.03 -15.84 0.86
C GLY A 204 -65.38 -15.33 -0.43
N PRO A 205 -65.06 -14.03 -0.50
CA PRO A 205 -64.37 -13.44 -1.65
C PRO A 205 -62.98 -14.06 -1.85
N GLN A 206 -62.60 -14.35 -3.11
CA GLN A 206 -61.27 -14.93 -3.42
C GLN A 206 -60.10 -14.05 -2.94
N THR A 207 -60.30 -12.73 -2.86
CA THR A 207 -59.30 -11.77 -2.34
C THR A 207 -58.83 -12.10 -0.94
N MET A 208 -59.66 -12.74 -0.10
CA MET A 208 -59.29 -13.08 1.28
C MET A 208 -58.21 -14.16 1.34
N LYS A 209 -58.14 -15.05 0.34
CA LYS A 209 -57.15 -16.12 0.28
C LYS A 209 -55.73 -15.55 0.16
N LEU A 210 -55.57 -14.38 -0.47
CA LEU A 210 -54.29 -13.66 -0.46
C LEU A 210 -53.91 -13.18 0.95
N TYR A 211 -54.87 -12.67 1.74
CA TYR A 211 -54.60 -12.28 3.13
C TYR A 211 -54.23 -13.49 4.00
N ILE A 212 -54.82 -14.67 3.75
CA ILE A 212 -54.40 -15.91 4.43
C ILE A 212 -52.93 -16.22 4.13
N CYS A 213 -52.49 -16.18 2.86
CA CYS A 213 -51.07 -16.33 2.50
C CYS A 213 -50.18 -15.31 3.24
N GLN A 214 -50.57 -14.03 3.20
CA GLN A 214 -49.81 -12.95 3.81
C GLN A 214 -49.71 -13.11 5.32
N ILE A 215 -50.80 -13.53 5.99
CA ILE A 215 -50.81 -13.80 7.42
C ILE A 215 -49.84 -14.92 7.79
N TYR A 216 -49.84 -16.04 7.05
CA TYR A 216 -48.86 -17.11 7.30
C TYR A 216 -47.43 -16.61 7.17
N TYR A 217 -47.13 -15.84 6.13
CA TYR A 217 -45.80 -15.22 5.97
C TYR A 217 -45.46 -14.26 7.12
N LEU A 218 -46.37 -13.37 7.50
CA LEU A 218 -46.18 -12.38 8.57
C LEU A 218 -46.01 -13.01 9.96
N ASN A 219 -46.61 -14.18 10.19
CA ASN A 219 -46.44 -14.97 11.42
C ASN A 219 -45.14 -15.80 11.42
N GLY A 220 -44.38 -15.82 10.32
CA GLY A 220 -43.18 -16.65 10.17
C GLY A 220 -43.47 -18.11 9.78
N ASP A 221 -44.72 -18.47 9.54
CA ASP A 221 -45.15 -19.80 9.07
C ASP A 221 -44.90 -19.95 7.54
N TYR A 222 -43.64 -19.81 7.11
CA TYR A 222 -43.28 -19.75 5.67
C TYR A 222 -43.71 -20.98 4.87
N GLU A 223 -43.56 -22.18 5.44
CA GLU A 223 -44.00 -23.43 4.80
C GLU A 223 -45.51 -23.44 4.58
N LYS A 224 -46.31 -23.03 5.58
CA LYS A 224 -47.77 -22.94 5.43
C LYS A 224 -48.17 -21.88 4.40
N ALA A 225 -47.45 -20.76 4.34
CA ALA A 225 -47.69 -19.73 3.33
C ALA A 225 -47.48 -20.30 1.91
N ILE A 226 -46.42 -21.07 1.71
CA ILE A 226 -46.11 -21.74 0.43
C ILE A 226 -47.16 -22.80 0.10
N ASP A 227 -47.49 -23.68 1.05
CA ASP A 227 -48.47 -24.75 0.85
C ASP A 227 -49.85 -24.20 0.52
N TYR A 228 -50.26 -23.13 1.19
CA TYR A 228 -51.53 -22.47 0.94
C TYR A 228 -51.51 -21.75 -0.42
N ALA A 229 -50.43 -21.03 -0.75
CA ALA A 229 -50.26 -20.38 -2.05
C ALA A 229 -50.33 -21.38 -3.22
N ASN A 230 -49.77 -22.59 -3.07
CA ASN A 230 -49.81 -23.63 -4.11
C ASN A 230 -51.23 -24.16 -4.39
N LYS A 231 -52.15 -24.05 -3.44
CA LYS A 231 -53.52 -24.58 -3.55
C LYS A 231 -54.50 -23.60 -4.19
N ILE A 232 -54.14 -22.33 -4.30
CA ILE A 232 -55.06 -21.26 -4.69
C ILE A 232 -54.72 -20.67 -6.05
N ASN A 233 -55.74 -20.38 -6.86
CA ASN A 233 -55.62 -19.61 -8.10
C ASN A 233 -56.51 -18.36 -7.98
N LEU A 234 -55.88 -17.18 -8.05
CA LEU A 234 -56.51 -15.88 -7.81
C LEU A 234 -56.62 -15.02 -9.09
N GLY A 235 -56.38 -15.60 -10.28
CA GLY A 235 -56.43 -14.89 -11.55
C GLY A 235 -55.48 -13.68 -11.56
N LYS A 236 -56.04 -12.46 -11.65
CA LYS A 236 -55.26 -11.21 -11.68
C LYS A 236 -54.39 -10.96 -10.44
N LEU A 237 -54.63 -11.66 -9.33
CA LEU A 237 -53.85 -11.53 -8.10
C LEU A 237 -52.77 -12.61 -7.94
N ASN A 238 -52.58 -13.49 -8.93
CA ASN A 238 -51.55 -14.54 -8.89
C ASN A 238 -50.15 -13.95 -8.69
N GLY A 239 -49.84 -12.80 -9.31
CA GLY A 239 -48.56 -12.13 -9.11
C GLY A 239 -48.27 -11.76 -7.65
N LYS A 240 -49.28 -11.23 -6.94
CA LYS A 240 -49.15 -10.91 -5.50
C LYS A 240 -49.02 -12.14 -4.61
N ARG A 241 -49.71 -13.23 -4.96
CA ARG A 241 -49.57 -14.53 -4.28
C ARG A 241 -48.15 -15.08 -4.47
N ASP A 242 -47.65 -15.04 -5.70
CA ASP A 242 -46.32 -15.54 -6.05
C ASP A 242 -45.22 -14.73 -5.38
N LEU A 243 -45.41 -13.41 -5.24
CA LEU A 243 -44.51 -12.56 -4.45
C LEU A 243 -44.42 -13.04 -2.99
N VAL A 244 -45.54 -13.30 -2.32
CA VAL A 244 -45.54 -13.80 -0.93
C VAL A 244 -44.85 -15.17 -0.84
N LYS A 245 -45.11 -16.05 -1.81
CA LYS A 245 -44.49 -17.37 -1.91
C LYS A 245 -42.97 -17.26 -2.13
N ALA A 246 -42.53 -16.35 -2.99
CA ALA A 246 -41.13 -16.07 -3.25
C ALA A 246 -40.41 -15.54 -2.01
N LYS A 247 -41.01 -14.56 -1.32
CA LYS A 247 -40.51 -14.03 -0.03
C LYS A 247 -40.42 -15.11 1.04
N SER A 248 -41.37 -16.06 1.05
CA SER A 248 -41.34 -17.21 1.96
C SER A 248 -40.16 -18.14 1.66
N TYR A 249 -39.93 -18.49 0.38
CA TYR A 249 -38.74 -19.25 -0.02
C TYR A 249 -37.43 -18.52 0.28
N PHE A 250 -37.40 -17.20 0.09
CA PHE A 250 -36.25 -16.36 0.44
C PHE A 250 -35.90 -16.48 1.93
N ARG A 251 -36.90 -16.39 2.82
CA ARG A 251 -36.71 -16.55 4.27
C ARG A 251 -36.24 -17.96 4.65
N LEU A 252 -36.66 -18.97 3.90
CA LEU A 252 -36.19 -20.35 4.02
C LEU A 252 -34.82 -20.61 3.35
N LYS A 253 -34.21 -19.59 2.73
CA LYS A 253 -32.94 -19.66 1.98
C LYS A 253 -32.96 -20.59 0.76
N ASP A 254 -34.15 -20.95 0.26
CA ASP A 254 -34.31 -21.66 -1.01
C ASP A 254 -34.34 -20.63 -2.15
N TYR A 255 -33.17 -20.07 -2.47
CA TYR A 255 -33.03 -18.98 -3.43
C TYR A 255 -33.38 -19.41 -4.87
N THR A 256 -33.22 -20.68 -5.21
CA THR A 256 -33.62 -21.20 -6.52
C THR A 256 -35.12 -21.12 -6.70
N LYS A 257 -35.91 -21.62 -5.73
CA LYS A 257 -37.38 -21.49 -5.82
C LYS A 257 -37.85 -20.06 -5.60
N ALA A 258 -37.16 -19.28 -4.76
CA ALA A 258 -37.47 -17.86 -4.59
C ALA A 258 -37.40 -17.13 -5.93
N GLN A 259 -36.34 -17.35 -6.71
CA GLN A 259 -36.19 -16.73 -8.03
C GLN A 259 -37.35 -17.06 -8.96
N THR A 260 -37.68 -18.35 -9.13
CA THR A 260 -38.77 -18.77 -10.02
C THR A 260 -40.10 -18.09 -9.66
N ASN A 261 -40.39 -17.93 -8.37
CA ASN A 261 -41.64 -17.29 -7.94
C ASN A 261 -41.56 -15.75 -7.98
N PHE A 262 -40.37 -15.13 -7.83
CA PHE A 262 -40.21 -13.71 -8.06
C PHE A 262 -40.42 -13.38 -9.56
N GLU A 263 -39.86 -14.19 -10.46
CA GLU A 263 -40.06 -14.04 -11.90
C GLU A 263 -41.54 -14.22 -12.30
N SER A 264 -42.26 -15.17 -11.68
CA SER A 264 -43.69 -15.36 -11.93
C SER A 264 -44.58 -14.29 -11.31
N ALA A 265 -44.06 -13.50 -10.36
CA ALA A 265 -44.84 -12.45 -9.70
C ALA A 265 -45.14 -11.24 -10.60
N GLU A 266 -44.46 -11.10 -11.74
CA GLU A 266 -44.64 -10.02 -12.73
C GLU A 266 -44.69 -8.61 -12.08
N TYR A 267 -43.81 -8.35 -11.12
CA TYR A 267 -43.72 -7.05 -10.43
C TYR A 267 -43.12 -5.96 -11.34
N SER A 268 -43.48 -4.71 -11.09
CA SER A 268 -42.73 -3.55 -11.59
C SER A 268 -41.80 -3.05 -10.50
N ILE A 269 -40.55 -2.71 -10.86
CA ILE A 269 -39.55 -2.17 -9.92
C ILE A 269 -40.08 -0.94 -9.19
N ASP A 270 -40.82 -0.06 -9.88
CA ASP A 270 -41.38 1.17 -9.29
C ASP A 270 -42.57 0.90 -8.33
N SER A 271 -43.02 -0.36 -8.24
CA SER A 271 -44.21 -0.75 -7.45
C SER A 271 -43.91 -1.58 -6.20
N ILE A 272 -42.64 -1.96 -6.00
CA ILE A 272 -42.18 -2.79 -4.87
C ILE A 272 -41.34 -1.96 -3.91
N THR A 273 -41.23 -2.43 -2.67
CA THR A 273 -40.47 -1.75 -1.60
C THR A 273 -38.96 -1.96 -1.75
N ASP A 274 -38.15 -1.11 -1.12
CA ASP A 274 -36.69 -1.26 -1.11
C ASP A 274 -36.26 -2.60 -0.49
N GLU A 275 -36.97 -3.07 0.54
CA GLU A 275 -36.78 -4.41 1.10
C GLU A 275 -37.01 -5.50 0.05
N GLU A 276 -38.06 -5.40 -0.76
CA GLU A 276 -38.37 -6.37 -1.82
C GLU A 276 -37.37 -6.29 -2.96
N ILE A 277 -36.96 -5.08 -3.36
CA ILE A 277 -35.88 -4.88 -4.35
C ILE A 277 -34.61 -5.58 -3.88
N TYR A 278 -34.24 -5.41 -2.61
CA TYR A 278 -33.07 -6.08 -2.03
C TYR A 278 -33.25 -7.61 -2.00
N GLU A 279 -34.38 -8.13 -1.54
CA GLU A 279 -34.63 -9.58 -1.47
C GLU A 279 -34.53 -10.24 -2.85
N ILE A 280 -35.12 -9.61 -3.86
CA ILE A 280 -35.07 -10.08 -5.25
C ILE A 280 -33.64 -9.97 -5.79
N GLY A 281 -32.99 -8.82 -5.62
CA GLY A 281 -31.64 -8.56 -6.09
C GLY A 281 -30.63 -9.54 -5.47
N TYR A 282 -30.76 -9.81 -4.18
CA TYR A 282 -29.97 -10.78 -3.43
C TYR A 282 -30.24 -12.21 -3.88
N THR A 283 -31.49 -12.55 -4.21
CA THR A 283 -31.83 -13.86 -4.78
C THR A 283 -31.08 -14.11 -6.09
N TYR A 284 -31.12 -13.14 -7.01
CA TYR A 284 -30.36 -13.22 -8.26
C TYR A 284 -28.85 -13.27 -8.02
N TYR A 285 -28.34 -12.48 -7.07
CA TYR A 285 -26.93 -12.49 -6.68
C TYR A 285 -26.46 -13.89 -6.22
N VAL A 286 -27.19 -14.52 -5.30
CA VAL A 286 -26.84 -15.86 -4.79
C VAL A 286 -26.93 -16.92 -5.90
N ASN A 287 -27.91 -16.80 -6.78
CA ASN A 287 -28.05 -17.67 -7.95
C ASN A 287 -27.07 -17.33 -9.09
N LYS A 288 -26.13 -16.40 -8.87
CA LYS A 288 -25.07 -15.99 -9.81
C LYS A 288 -25.57 -15.27 -11.07
N GLU A 289 -26.78 -14.73 -11.04
CA GLU A 289 -27.37 -13.92 -12.11
C GLU A 289 -27.10 -12.42 -11.91
N CYS A 290 -25.81 -12.05 -11.90
CA CYS A 290 -25.39 -10.66 -11.62
C CYS A 290 -26.04 -9.63 -12.57
N ALA A 291 -26.28 -9.98 -13.84
CA ALA A 291 -26.92 -9.09 -14.81
C ALA A 291 -28.29 -8.56 -14.34
N LYS A 292 -29.13 -9.44 -13.76
CA LYS A 292 -30.44 -9.06 -13.22
C LYS A 292 -30.33 -8.38 -11.86
N SER A 293 -29.35 -8.80 -11.06
CA SER A 293 -29.07 -8.23 -9.74
C SER A 293 -28.67 -6.74 -9.82
N PHE A 294 -27.89 -6.34 -10.83
CA PHE A 294 -27.44 -4.95 -11.05
C PHE A 294 -28.60 -3.96 -11.04
N ALA A 295 -29.59 -4.18 -11.92
CA ALA A 295 -30.70 -3.26 -12.12
C ALA A 295 -31.55 -3.03 -10.86
N LEU A 296 -31.54 -3.99 -9.94
CA LEU A 296 -32.23 -3.91 -8.66
C LEU A 296 -31.38 -3.19 -7.61
N PHE A 297 -30.12 -3.62 -7.42
CA PHE A 297 -29.27 -3.00 -6.40
C PHE A 297 -28.93 -1.54 -6.70
N GLU A 298 -28.78 -1.15 -7.97
CA GLU A 298 -28.54 0.25 -8.35
C GLU A 298 -29.65 1.20 -7.89
N LYS A 299 -30.88 0.71 -7.72
CA LYS A 299 -32.01 1.53 -7.27
C LYS A 299 -31.90 1.94 -5.80
N ILE A 300 -31.25 1.12 -4.97
CA ILE A 300 -31.22 1.28 -3.51
C ILE A 300 -29.81 1.52 -2.95
N ALA A 301 -28.75 1.35 -3.75
CA ALA A 301 -27.36 1.38 -3.31
C ALA A 301 -26.94 2.72 -2.64
N ASN A 302 -27.62 3.84 -2.94
CA ASN A 302 -27.19 5.18 -2.56
C ASN A 302 -28.06 5.87 -1.50
N ASP A 303 -29.03 5.16 -0.90
CA ASP A 303 -30.01 5.78 0.01
C ASP A 303 -29.48 5.96 1.45
N GLY A 304 -28.25 5.54 1.72
CA GLY A 304 -27.59 5.72 3.02
C GLY A 304 -28.20 4.88 4.15
N THR A 305 -28.99 3.85 3.83
CA THR A 305 -29.61 2.92 4.78
C THR A 305 -28.77 1.64 4.97
N ALA A 306 -29.14 0.79 5.92
CA ALA A 306 -28.50 -0.53 6.10
C ALA A 306 -28.68 -1.44 4.87
N LEU A 307 -29.83 -1.34 4.19
CA LEU A 307 -30.10 -2.03 2.93
C LEU A 307 -29.20 -1.49 1.82
N ALA A 308 -29.05 -0.17 1.72
CA ALA A 308 -28.18 0.48 0.75
C ALA A 308 -26.72 0.01 0.89
N GLN A 309 -26.21 -0.11 2.13
CA GLN A 309 -24.88 -0.64 2.39
C GLN A 309 -24.71 -2.06 1.83
N SER A 310 -25.68 -2.93 2.13
CA SER A 310 -25.65 -4.33 1.71
C SER A 310 -25.80 -4.46 0.19
N ALA A 311 -26.70 -3.68 -0.42
CA ALA A 311 -26.89 -3.62 -1.86
C ALA A 311 -25.62 -3.14 -2.57
N SER A 312 -24.99 -2.06 -2.09
CA SER A 312 -23.73 -1.55 -2.63
C SER A 312 -22.61 -2.59 -2.57
N TYR A 313 -22.51 -3.35 -1.49
CA TYR A 313 -21.50 -4.41 -1.36
C TYR A 313 -21.70 -5.53 -2.40
N HIS A 314 -22.92 -6.07 -2.51
CA HIS A 314 -23.22 -7.11 -3.49
C HIS A 314 -23.14 -6.61 -4.93
N LEU A 315 -23.50 -5.35 -5.17
CA LEU A 315 -23.32 -4.67 -6.44
C LEU A 315 -21.82 -4.59 -6.81
N GLY A 316 -20.96 -4.23 -5.85
CA GLY A 316 -19.51 -4.22 -6.03
C GLY A 316 -18.94 -5.59 -6.40
N ASP A 317 -19.36 -6.65 -5.70
CA ASP A 317 -18.93 -8.02 -6.01
C ASP A 317 -19.43 -8.49 -7.39
N CYS A 318 -20.67 -8.16 -7.77
CA CYS A 318 -21.15 -8.47 -9.12
C CYS A 318 -20.38 -7.70 -10.21
N PHE A 319 -20.03 -6.43 -9.98
CA PHE A 319 -19.23 -5.66 -10.92
C PHE A 319 -17.81 -6.25 -11.07
N LEU A 320 -17.21 -6.74 -9.98
CA LEU A 320 -15.94 -7.46 -10.03
C LEU A 320 -16.04 -8.71 -10.92
N LYS A 321 -17.08 -9.52 -10.74
CA LYS A 321 -17.32 -10.73 -11.56
C LYS A 321 -17.55 -10.40 -13.04
N ALA A 322 -18.10 -9.23 -13.33
CA ALA A 322 -18.28 -8.71 -14.69
C ALA A 322 -17.02 -7.98 -15.25
N ASN A 323 -15.90 -7.99 -14.52
CA ASN A 323 -14.67 -7.25 -14.84
C ASN A 323 -14.86 -5.73 -15.02
N GLN A 324 -15.90 -5.15 -14.40
CA GLN A 324 -16.18 -3.71 -14.40
C GLN A 324 -15.55 -3.05 -13.17
N LYS A 325 -14.21 -2.97 -13.16
CA LYS A 325 -13.42 -2.54 -11.99
C LYS A 325 -13.79 -1.13 -11.50
N GLN A 326 -14.04 -0.19 -12.41
CA GLN A 326 -14.42 1.18 -12.03
C GLN A 326 -15.78 1.23 -11.31
N ASN A 327 -16.76 0.45 -11.78
CA ASN A 327 -18.08 0.39 -11.17
C ASN A 327 -18.01 -0.31 -9.82
N ALA A 328 -17.23 -1.39 -9.71
CA ALA A 328 -16.96 -2.05 -8.44
C ALA A 328 -16.32 -1.09 -7.43
N PHE A 329 -15.34 -0.29 -7.86
CA PHE A 329 -14.66 0.69 -7.02
C PHE A 329 -15.65 1.70 -6.42
N ASN A 330 -16.57 2.22 -7.23
CA ASN A 330 -17.62 3.14 -6.76
C ASN A 330 -18.60 2.45 -5.79
N ALA A 331 -19.02 1.22 -6.08
CA ALA A 331 -19.95 0.48 -5.22
C ALA A 331 -19.34 0.14 -3.85
N PHE A 332 -18.08 -0.31 -3.80
CA PHE A 332 -17.39 -0.55 -2.53
C PHE A 332 -17.09 0.73 -1.75
N PHE A 333 -16.90 1.87 -2.45
CA PHE A 333 -16.79 3.17 -1.79
C PHE A 333 -18.07 3.52 -1.01
N GLU A 334 -19.25 3.33 -1.62
CA GLU A 334 -20.51 3.59 -0.94
C GLU A 334 -20.75 2.61 0.22
N ALA A 335 -20.45 1.33 0.04
CA ALA A 335 -20.57 0.33 1.10
C ALA A 335 -19.66 0.61 2.31
N GLN A 336 -18.42 1.07 2.11
CA GLN A 336 -17.49 1.35 3.22
C GLN A 336 -17.75 2.67 3.95
N ARG A 337 -18.47 3.62 3.32
CA ARG A 337 -18.73 4.95 3.90
C ARG A 337 -19.75 4.92 5.05
N THR A 338 -20.59 3.89 5.12
CA THR A 338 -21.63 3.74 6.15
C THR A 338 -21.19 2.79 7.28
N ASN A 339 -21.90 2.81 8.42
CA ASN A 339 -21.50 2.13 9.67
C ASN A 339 -22.52 1.09 10.17
N PHE A 340 -23.38 0.53 9.30
CA PHE A 340 -24.45 -0.37 9.75
C PHE A 340 -23.93 -1.77 10.07
N ASP A 341 -23.38 -2.47 9.08
CA ASP A 341 -22.75 -3.78 9.23
C ASP A 341 -21.21 -3.61 9.23
N PRO A 342 -20.53 -3.91 10.36
CA PRO A 342 -19.08 -3.80 10.46
C PRO A 342 -18.32 -4.75 9.55
N PHE A 343 -18.84 -5.96 9.29
CA PHE A 343 -18.20 -6.95 8.43
C PHE A 343 -18.24 -6.49 6.98
N ILE A 344 -19.40 -6.02 6.51
CA ILE A 344 -19.53 -5.44 5.16
C ILE A 344 -18.60 -4.23 5.01
N LYS A 345 -18.52 -3.38 6.04
CA LYS A 345 -17.62 -2.22 6.00
C LYS A 345 -16.16 -2.62 5.88
N GLU A 346 -15.71 -3.59 6.65
CA GLU A 346 -14.33 -4.12 6.58
C GLU A 346 -14.04 -4.67 5.17
N GLU A 347 -14.87 -5.57 4.68
CA GLU A 347 -14.73 -6.20 3.36
C GLU A 347 -14.76 -5.18 2.23
N ALA A 348 -15.68 -4.21 2.29
CA ALA A 348 -15.77 -3.14 1.31
C ALA A 348 -14.55 -2.21 1.36
N THR A 349 -14.02 -1.89 2.55
CA THR A 349 -12.82 -1.05 2.69
C THR A 349 -11.61 -1.73 2.05
N TYR A 350 -11.42 -3.03 2.30
CA TYR A 350 -10.34 -3.80 1.68
C TYR A 350 -10.47 -3.86 0.16
N ASN A 351 -11.65 -4.20 -0.35
CA ASN A 351 -11.89 -4.28 -1.80
C ASN A 351 -11.76 -2.92 -2.49
N TYR A 352 -12.18 -1.84 -1.83
CA TYR A 352 -11.97 -0.47 -2.29
C TYR A 352 -10.48 -0.14 -2.41
N ALA A 353 -9.67 -0.46 -1.39
CA ALA A 353 -8.22 -0.24 -1.43
C ALA A 353 -7.53 -1.05 -2.53
N ARG A 354 -7.89 -2.33 -2.65
CA ARG A 354 -7.37 -3.23 -3.69
C ARG A 354 -7.69 -2.72 -5.10
N LEU A 355 -8.94 -2.31 -5.33
CA LEU A 355 -9.34 -1.75 -6.63
C LEU A 355 -8.66 -0.41 -6.91
N ALA A 356 -8.45 0.44 -5.90
CA ALA A 356 -7.67 1.67 -6.05
C ALA A 356 -6.25 1.35 -6.55
N TYR A 357 -5.63 0.32 -6.01
CA TYR A 357 -4.30 -0.14 -6.44
C TYR A 357 -4.33 -0.65 -7.89
N GLU A 358 -5.26 -1.55 -8.23
CA GLU A 358 -5.39 -2.10 -9.59
C GLU A 358 -5.72 -1.06 -10.66
N LEU A 359 -6.43 0.01 -10.30
CA LEU A 359 -6.77 1.14 -11.17
C LEU A 359 -5.68 2.23 -11.21
N ASN A 360 -4.54 2.02 -10.54
CA ASN A 360 -3.43 2.98 -10.41
C ASN A 360 -3.79 4.29 -9.69
N TYR A 361 -4.84 4.29 -8.86
CA TYR A 361 -5.20 5.40 -7.96
C TYR A 361 -4.32 5.39 -6.71
N THR A 362 -3.01 5.59 -6.92
CA THR A 362 -1.94 5.42 -5.94
C THR A 362 -2.22 6.14 -4.61
N SER A 363 -2.59 7.42 -4.64
CA SER A 363 -2.86 8.19 -3.42
C SER A 363 -4.04 7.63 -2.61
N ILE A 364 -5.09 7.18 -3.30
CA ILE A 364 -6.27 6.57 -2.66
C ILE A 364 -5.90 5.21 -2.08
N ALA A 365 -5.15 4.40 -2.83
CA ALA A 365 -4.72 3.07 -2.39
C ALA A 365 -3.86 3.16 -1.12
N ILE A 366 -2.84 4.02 -1.11
CA ILE A 366 -1.96 4.22 0.05
C ILE A 366 -2.78 4.65 1.28
N ALA A 367 -3.58 5.72 1.15
CA ALA A 367 -4.37 6.23 2.27
C ALA A 367 -5.36 5.20 2.81
N THR A 368 -6.00 4.43 1.92
CA THR A 368 -6.99 3.43 2.32
C THR A 368 -6.33 2.22 2.96
N PHE A 369 -5.22 1.70 2.43
CA PHE A 369 -4.50 0.59 3.06
C PHE A 369 -3.92 0.97 4.42
N GLN A 370 -3.36 2.18 4.57
CA GLN A 370 -2.89 2.67 5.89
C GLN A 370 -4.04 2.68 6.90
N LYS A 371 -5.18 3.31 6.54
CA LYS A 371 -6.37 3.34 7.38
C LYS A 371 -6.89 1.93 7.70
N PHE A 372 -6.87 1.02 6.72
CA PHE A 372 -7.32 -0.36 6.90
C PHE A 372 -6.45 -1.10 7.93
N ILE A 373 -5.12 -1.00 7.82
CA ILE A 373 -4.16 -1.63 8.74
C ILE A 373 -4.33 -1.10 10.17
N GLU A 374 -4.58 0.20 10.34
CA GLU A 374 -4.82 0.82 11.65
C GLU A 374 -6.18 0.42 12.24
N THR A 375 -7.22 0.36 11.41
CA THR A 375 -8.60 0.12 11.86
C THR A 375 -8.89 -1.36 12.13
N TYR A 376 -8.29 -2.27 11.35
CA TYR A 376 -8.58 -3.71 11.37
C TYR A 376 -7.33 -4.57 11.64
N PRO A 377 -6.68 -4.45 12.83
CA PRO A 377 -5.43 -5.16 13.14
C PRO A 377 -5.58 -6.67 13.32
N LYS A 378 -6.80 -7.21 13.25
CA LYS A 378 -7.11 -8.65 13.32
C LYS A 378 -7.73 -9.20 12.03
N SER A 379 -7.79 -8.38 10.98
CA SER A 379 -8.38 -8.79 9.71
C SER A 379 -7.61 -9.96 9.07
N SER A 380 -8.33 -10.85 8.39
CA SER A 380 -7.74 -11.84 7.49
C SER A 380 -6.95 -11.19 6.34
N HIS A 381 -7.26 -9.94 5.99
CA HIS A 381 -6.64 -9.20 4.90
C HIS A 381 -5.45 -8.32 5.34
N LEU A 382 -5.04 -8.39 6.61
CA LEU A 382 -4.01 -7.50 7.16
C LEU A 382 -2.65 -7.64 6.45
N ASN A 383 -2.17 -8.87 6.30
CA ASN A 383 -0.86 -9.11 5.68
C ASN A 383 -0.87 -8.78 4.18
N GLU A 384 -1.96 -9.11 3.49
CA GLU A 384 -2.15 -8.77 2.09
C GLU A 384 -2.20 -7.25 1.88
N SER A 385 -2.85 -6.52 2.79
CA SER A 385 -2.87 -5.04 2.78
C SER A 385 -1.49 -4.45 3.01
N ARG A 386 -0.70 -5.00 3.93
CA ARG A 386 0.69 -4.59 4.17
C ARG A 386 1.58 -4.86 2.96
N LYS A 387 1.44 -6.03 2.32
CA LYS A 387 2.15 -6.39 1.08
C LYS A 387 1.85 -5.40 -0.05
N ASN A 388 0.58 -5.10 -0.29
CA ASN A 388 0.15 -4.15 -1.32
C ASN A 388 0.64 -2.72 -1.01
N LEU A 389 0.54 -2.28 0.24
CA LEU A 389 1.05 -0.99 0.68
C LEU A 389 2.57 -0.87 0.49
N ALA A 390 3.33 -1.90 0.87
CA ALA A 390 4.77 -1.93 0.65
C ALA A 390 5.15 -1.92 -0.84
N SER A 391 4.36 -2.58 -1.69
CA SER A 391 4.55 -2.57 -3.14
C SER A 391 4.32 -1.18 -3.74
N LEU A 392 3.33 -0.44 -3.25
CA LEU A 392 3.11 0.97 -3.61
C LEU A 392 4.29 1.85 -3.18
N PHE A 393 4.85 1.62 -2.00
CA PHE A 393 6.05 2.33 -1.53
C PHE A 393 7.31 1.97 -2.31
N LEU A 394 7.45 0.73 -2.77
CA LEU A 394 8.53 0.33 -3.68
C LEU A 394 8.49 1.14 -4.98
N VAL A 395 7.32 1.31 -5.58
CA VAL A 395 7.15 2.09 -6.83
C VAL A 395 7.41 3.58 -6.64
N SER A 396 7.03 4.13 -5.48
CA SER A 396 7.28 5.55 -5.14
C SER A 396 8.69 5.80 -4.56
N ASN A 397 9.54 4.78 -4.50
CA ASN A 397 10.89 4.80 -3.92
C ASN A 397 10.95 5.17 -2.43
N ASP A 398 9.84 5.07 -1.69
CA ASP A 398 9.85 5.18 -0.22
C ASP A 398 10.21 3.83 0.41
N TYR A 399 11.42 3.37 0.14
CA TYR A 399 11.87 2.05 0.58
C TYR A 399 11.91 1.95 2.11
N LYS A 400 12.18 3.05 2.83
CA LYS A 400 12.24 3.06 4.30
C LYS A 400 10.87 2.71 4.90
N THR A 401 9.81 3.36 4.44
CA THR A 401 8.44 3.05 4.90
C THR A 401 8.03 1.65 4.45
N ALA A 402 8.38 1.25 3.24
CA ALA A 402 8.10 -0.09 2.72
C ALA A 402 8.71 -1.22 3.58
N VAL A 403 9.97 -1.07 4.01
CA VAL A 403 10.63 -2.01 4.94
C VAL A 403 9.86 -2.09 6.25
N SER A 404 9.55 -0.93 6.87
CA SER A 404 8.85 -0.91 8.16
C SER A 404 7.46 -1.56 8.09
N VAL A 405 6.73 -1.39 6.98
CA VAL A 405 5.42 -2.04 6.79
C VAL A 405 5.55 -3.55 6.73
N LEU A 406 6.55 -4.07 6.01
CA LEU A 406 6.76 -5.51 5.86
C LEU A 406 7.33 -6.18 7.11
N GLU A 407 8.21 -5.52 7.87
CA GLU A 407 8.76 -6.06 9.13
C GLU A 407 7.69 -6.36 10.19
N ASN A 408 6.47 -5.81 10.04
CA ASN A 408 5.33 -6.12 10.88
C ASN A 408 4.58 -7.41 10.49
N ILE A 409 5.01 -8.12 9.44
CA ILE A 409 4.47 -9.41 9.01
C ILE A 409 5.32 -10.53 9.61
N GLU A 410 4.80 -11.25 10.60
CA GLU A 410 5.55 -12.33 11.28
C GLU A 410 5.92 -13.49 10.35
N ASN A 411 4.97 -13.92 9.52
CA ASN A 411 5.13 -15.06 8.61
C ASN A 411 4.86 -14.62 7.17
N MET A 412 5.90 -14.16 6.49
CA MET A 412 5.85 -13.79 5.08
C MET A 412 5.74 -15.04 4.19
N ASP A 413 4.77 -15.04 3.28
CA ASP A 413 4.73 -15.97 2.15
C ASP A 413 5.89 -15.70 1.16
N GLU A 414 6.05 -16.56 0.16
CA GLU A 414 7.15 -16.50 -0.79
C GLU A 414 7.11 -15.23 -1.66
N GLU A 415 5.91 -14.78 -2.05
CA GLU A 415 5.73 -13.55 -2.81
C GLU A 415 6.14 -12.31 -1.99
N THR A 416 5.67 -12.24 -0.74
CA THR A 416 6.00 -11.16 0.21
C THR A 416 7.49 -11.13 0.51
N LYS A 417 8.14 -12.30 0.67
CA LYS A 417 9.60 -12.39 0.79
C LYS A 417 10.32 -11.83 -0.44
N GLY A 418 9.82 -12.13 -1.64
CA GLY A 418 10.38 -11.59 -2.89
C GLY A 418 10.27 -10.07 -2.98
N ILE A 419 9.13 -9.50 -2.58
CA ILE A 419 8.93 -8.04 -2.49
C ILE A 419 9.87 -7.44 -1.43
N TYR A 420 9.97 -8.07 -0.26
CA TYR A 420 10.85 -7.63 0.82
C TYR A 420 12.33 -7.64 0.42
N GLN A 421 12.76 -8.69 -0.30
CA GLN A 421 14.10 -8.80 -0.86
C GLN A 421 14.40 -7.64 -1.82
N LYS A 422 13.47 -7.33 -2.73
CA LYS A 422 13.60 -6.22 -3.68
C LYS A 422 13.71 -4.87 -2.96
N ILE A 423 12.79 -4.60 -2.03
CA ILE A 423 12.77 -3.35 -1.25
C ILE A 423 14.07 -3.16 -0.47
N THR A 424 14.51 -4.19 0.25
CA THR A 424 15.73 -4.10 1.07
C THR A 424 16.97 -3.95 0.21
N TYR A 425 17.06 -4.63 -0.94
CA TYR A 425 18.13 -4.40 -1.91
C TYR A 425 18.15 -2.95 -2.43
N SER A 426 17.00 -2.42 -2.89
CA SER A 426 16.88 -1.05 -3.38
C SER A 426 17.19 -0.02 -2.30
N ARG A 427 16.75 -0.26 -1.05
CA ARG A 427 17.13 0.58 0.10
C ARG A 427 18.64 0.53 0.35
N GLY A 428 19.27 -0.63 0.18
CA GLY A 428 20.72 -0.79 0.27
C GLY A 428 21.45 0.08 -0.76
N GLU A 429 21.02 0.07 -2.03
CA GLU A 429 21.61 0.91 -3.08
C GLU A 429 21.43 2.41 -2.79
N GLU A 430 20.25 2.83 -2.31
CA GLU A 430 20.00 4.21 -1.87
C GLU A 430 20.96 4.64 -0.75
N LEU A 431 21.17 3.77 0.25
CA LEU A 431 22.06 4.04 1.38
C LEU A 431 23.54 4.09 0.97
N VAL A 432 23.95 3.30 -0.03
CA VAL A 432 25.28 3.38 -0.66
C VAL A 432 25.49 4.76 -1.30
N ILE A 433 24.51 5.28 -2.03
CA ILE A 433 24.57 6.62 -2.63
C ILE A 433 24.73 7.68 -1.54
N ASN A 434 24.02 7.51 -0.43
CA ASN A 434 24.08 8.40 0.74
C ASN A 434 25.31 8.15 1.64
N LYS A 435 26.19 7.20 1.29
CA LYS A 435 27.40 6.82 2.04
C LYS A 435 27.14 6.29 3.45
N ASP A 436 25.92 5.84 3.75
CA ASP A 436 25.60 5.16 5.00
C ASP A 436 25.88 3.66 4.87
N TRP A 437 27.16 3.33 4.97
CA TRP A 437 27.68 1.97 4.74
C TRP A 437 27.14 0.95 5.73
N ALA A 438 26.93 1.35 6.99
CA ALA A 438 26.46 0.45 8.04
C ALA A 438 25.00 0.06 7.80
N ALA A 439 24.13 1.05 7.54
CA ALA A 439 22.73 0.76 7.23
C ALA A 439 22.60 0.02 5.89
N ALA A 440 23.39 0.38 4.88
CA ALA A 440 23.41 -0.32 3.59
C ALA A 440 23.77 -1.80 3.75
N THR A 441 24.81 -2.11 4.54
CA THR A 441 25.22 -3.49 4.82
C THR A 441 24.07 -4.29 5.42
N LYS A 442 23.39 -3.75 6.44
CA LYS A 442 22.23 -4.40 7.06
C LYS A 442 21.12 -4.69 6.05
N MET A 443 20.85 -3.75 5.13
CA MET A 443 19.83 -3.94 4.11
C MET A 443 20.20 -5.03 3.09
N PHE A 444 21.45 -5.07 2.62
CA PHE A 444 21.92 -6.13 1.74
C PHE A 444 21.99 -7.50 2.41
N GLU A 445 22.31 -7.57 3.71
CA GLU A 445 22.25 -8.80 4.50
C GLU A 445 20.80 -9.31 4.59
N THR A 446 19.85 -8.41 4.85
CA THR A 446 18.42 -8.74 4.88
C THR A 446 17.93 -9.23 3.51
N ALA A 447 18.34 -8.58 2.42
CA ALA A 447 18.02 -9.02 1.07
C ALA A 447 18.63 -10.42 0.77
N ALA A 448 19.89 -10.66 1.13
CA ALA A 448 20.53 -11.95 0.94
C ALA A 448 19.89 -13.07 1.80
N LYS A 449 19.38 -12.74 3.00
CA LYS A 449 18.67 -13.69 3.87
C LYS A 449 17.31 -14.11 3.30
N ASN A 450 16.60 -13.20 2.63
CA ASN A 450 15.30 -13.46 2.00
C ASN A 450 15.49 -13.89 0.53
N ARG A 451 16.21 -14.99 0.33
CA ARG A 451 16.61 -15.50 -0.99
C ARG A 451 15.40 -16.05 -1.77
N VAL A 452 14.83 -15.22 -2.65
CA VAL A 452 13.77 -15.61 -3.61
C VAL A 452 14.27 -15.40 -5.04
N ASP A 453 14.72 -14.18 -5.36
CA ASP A 453 15.41 -13.87 -6.61
C ASP A 453 16.93 -14.11 -6.44
N GLU A 454 17.44 -15.11 -7.16
CA GLU A 454 18.85 -15.49 -7.19
C GLU A 454 19.78 -14.37 -7.67
N LEU A 455 19.32 -13.50 -8.58
CA LEU A 455 20.12 -12.39 -9.08
C LEU A 455 20.27 -11.31 -8.00
N ILE A 456 19.19 -10.96 -7.30
CA ILE A 456 19.23 -10.00 -6.19
C ILE A 456 20.06 -10.55 -5.03
N TYR A 457 19.93 -11.85 -4.73
CA TYR A 457 20.77 -12.54 -3.75
C TYR A 457 22.25 -12.37 -4.09
N ALA A 458 22.64 -12.63 -5.34
CA ALA A 458 24.01 -12.46 -5.79
C ALA A 458 24.46 -10.99 -5.68
N MET A 459 23.68 -10.05 -6.24
CA MET A 459 24.03 -8.61 -6.23
C MET A 459 24.14 -8.04 -4.82
N SER A 460 23.39 -8.58 -3.85
CA SER A 460 23.53 -8.20 -2.43
C SER A 460 24.94 -8.49 -1.90
N TYR A 461 25.54 -9.62 -2.30
CA TYR A 461 26.93 -9.93 -1.93
C TYR A 461 27.95 -9.06 -2.67
N TYR A 462 27.70 -8.69 -3.92
CA TYR A 462 28.54 -7.72 -4.63
C TYR A 462 28.62 -6.39 -3.86
N TRP A 463 27.49 -5.83 -3.44
CA TRP A 463 27.49 -4.56 -2.70
C TRP A 463 28.10 -4.68 -1.30
N GLN A 464 27.86 -5.80 -0.60
CA GLN A 464 28.57 -6.05 0.66
C GLN A 464 30.10 -6.10 0.44
N ALA A 465 30.56 -6.69 -0.67
CA ALA A 465 31.97 -6.74 -1.01
C ALA A 465 32.57 -5.36 -1.27
N GLU A 466 31.88 -4.52 -2.05
CA GLU A 466 32.26 -3.12 -2.29
C GLU A 466 32.41 -2.34 -0.98
N ILE A 467 31.44 -2.49 -0.06
CA ILE A 467 31.47 -1.85 1.24
C ILE A 467 32.65 -2.35 2.09
N ASN A 468 32.89 -3.67 2.12
CA ASN A 468 34.00 -4.23 2.89
C ASN A 468 35.37 -3.87 2.31
N TYR A 469 35.49 -3.77 0.99
CA TYR A 469 36.72 -3.32 0.35
C TYR A 469 37.05 -1.87 0.75
N ARG A 470 36.05 -0.97 0.71
CA ARG A 470 36.17 0.42 1.18
C ARG A 470 36.53 0.52 2.66
N ASN A 471 36.03 -0.39 3.48
CA ASN A 471 36.33 -0.46 4.91
C ASN A 471 37.71 -1.10 5.23
N GLY A 472 38.56 -1.32 4.22
CA GLY A 472 39.91 -1.87 4.40
C GLY A 472 39.92 -3.35 4.78
N LYS A 473 38.88 -4.11 4.42
CA LYS A 473 38.75 -5.55 4.69
C LYS A 473 38.81 -6.37 3.40
N PRO A 474 39.96 -6.45 2.72
CA PRO A 474 40.08 -7.07 1.39
C PRO A 474 39.77 -8.58 1.39
N ASP A 475 40.08 -9.32 2.46
CA ASP A 475 39.76 -10.75 2.54
C ASP A 475 38.24 -11.02 2.57
N LEU A 476 37.52 -10.23 3.38
CA LEU A 476 36.07 -10.34 3.49
C LEU A 476 35.40 -9.89 2.19
N ALA A 477 35.87 -8.80 1.60
CA ALA A 477 35.41 -8.33 0.30
C ALA A 477 35.58 -9.42 -0.78
N ARG A 478 36.77 -10.03 -0.85
CA ARG A 478 37.03 -11.12 -1.81
C ARG A 478 36.10 -12.31 -1.61
N MET A 479 35.86 -12.73 -0.37
CA MET A 479 34.92 -13.82 -0.07
C MET A 479 33.51 -13.49 -0.58
N GLN A 480 33.05 -12.25 -0.42
CA GLN A 480 31.73 -11.81 -0.85
C GLN A 480 31.64 -11.64 -2.38
N TYR A 481 32.66 -11.09 -3.03
CA TYR A 481 32.73 -11.09 -4.50
C TYR A 481 32.72 -12.52 -5.05
N GLN A 482 33.42 -13.45 -4.41
CA GLN A 482 33.43 -14.86 -4.83
C GLN A 482 32.03 -15.47 -4.70
N LYS A 483 31.33 -15.24 -3.59
CA LYS A 483 29.91 -15.65 -3.43
C LYS A 483 29.00 -15.09 -4.53
N PHE A 484 29.24 -13.86 -4.97
CA PHE A 484 28.52 -13.28 -6.10
C PHE A 484 28.83 -14.02 -7.40
N ILE A 485 30.11 -14.21 -7.74
CA ILE A 485 30.53 -14.87 -8.99
C ILE A 485 30.11 -16.33 -9.06
N ASP A 486 30.11 -17.05 -7.94
CA ASP A 486 29.70 -18.45 -7.86
C ASP A 486 28.20 -18.67 -8.13
N ASN A 487 27.39 -17.61 -8.03
CA ASN A 487 25.98 -17.69 -8.40
C ASN A 487 25.82 -17.79 -9.92
N ALA A 488 25.06 -18.77 -10.41
CA ALA A 488 24.86 -19.03 -11.83
C ALA A 488 24.29 -17.83 -12.62
N ARG A 489 23.43 -17.02 -11.98
CA ARG A 489 22.81 -15.84 -12.60
C ARG A 489 23.68 -14.58 -12.53
N SER A 490 24.82 -14.62 -11.84
CA SER A 490 25.69 -13.43 -11.68
C SER A 490 26.12 -12.82 -13.00
N LYS A 491 26.29 -13.63 -14.05
CA LYS A 491 26.64 -13.19 -15.41
C LYS A 491 25.56 -12.37 -16.11
N GLU A 492 24.32 -12.40 -15.62
CA GLU A 492 23.23 -11.51 -16.06
C GLU A 492 23.39 -10.10 -15.48
N SER A 493 24.13 -9.95 -14.38
CA SER A 493 24.32 -8.67 -13.70
C SER A 493 25.32 -7.79 -14.43
N LYS A 494 25.00 -6.50 -14.52
CA LYS A 494 25.94 -5.46 -14.93
C LYS A 494 27.18 -5.35 -14.03
N TYR A 495 27.15 -5.92 -12.82
CA TYR A 495 28.24 -5.91 -11.84
C TYR A 495 29.21 -7.09 -11.99
N TYR A 496 28.96 -8.04 -12.90
CA TYR A 496 29.84 -9.19 -13.10
C TYR A 496 31.28 -8.80 -13.43
N PRO A 497 31.54 -7.89 -14.40
CA PRO A 497 32.90 -7.39 -14.63
C PRO A 497 33.50 -6.70 -13.39
N GLN A 498 32.72 -5.86 -12.70
CA GLN A 498 33.17 -5.06 -11.55
C GLN A 498 33.58 -5.95 -10.38
N ALA A 499 32.92 -7.10 -10.19
CA ALA A 499 33.34 -8.06 -9.19
C ALA A 499 34.70 -8.69 -9.51
N LEU A 500 34.97 -9.06 -10.77
CA LEU A 500 36.29 -9.55 -11.17
C LEU A 500 37.37 -8.48 -10.98
N TYR A 501 37.05 -7.24 -11.35
CA TYR A 501 37.90 -6.08 -11.10
C TYR A 501 38.18 -5.88 -9.60
N GLY A 502 37.14 -5.95 -8.77
CA GLY A 502 37.23 -5.86 -7.32
C GLY A 502 38.09 -6.97 -6.71
N ILE A 503 37.92 -8.23 -7.16
CA ILE A 503 38.78 -9.34 -6.72
C ILE A 503 40.24 -9.09 -7.14
N GLY A 504 40.49 -8.63 -8.37
CA GLY A 504 41.82 -8.24 -8.83
C GLY A 504 42.47 -7.23 -7.88
N TYR A 505 41.71 -6.22 -7.46
CA TYR A 505 42.14 -5.21 -6.49
C TYR A 505 42.36 -5.76 -5.07
N THR A 506 41.55 -6.72 -4.61
CA THR A 506 41.78 -7.38 -3.32
C THR A 506 43.13 -8.10 -3.31
N TYR A 507 43.46 -8.87 -4.36
CA TYR A 507 44.75 -9.54 -4.47
C TYR A 507 45.91 -8.56 -4.67
N TYR A 508 45.71 -7.52 -5.47
CA TYR A 508 46.70 -6.47 -5.68
C TYR A 508 47.08 -5.77 -4.37
N SER A 509 46.09 -5.41 -3.56
CA SER A 509 46.31 -4.78 -2.23
C SER A 509 47.09 -5.67 -1.26
N GLN A 510 46.97 -7.00 -1.43
CA GLN A 510 47.68 -8.00 -0.64
C GLN A 510 49.01 -8.45 -1.27
N LYS A 511 49.45 -7.76 -2.34
CA LYS A 511 50.69 -8.06 -3.08
C LYS A 511 50.72 -9.44 -3.72
N ASN A 512 49.56 -10.08 -3.92
CA ASN A 512 49.45 -11.32 -4.68
C ASN A 512 49.26 -10.99 -6.17
N TYR A 513 50.34 -10.52 -6.80
CA TYR A 513 50.33 -10.01 -8.17
C TYR A 513 50.02 -11.06 -9.22
N LEU A 514 50.32 -12.34 -8.96
CA LEU A 514 50.00 -13.43 -9.89
C LEU A 514 48.47 -13.60 -10.04
N LEU A 515 47.75 -13.68 -8.92
CA LEU A 515 46.28 -13.79 -8.95
C LEU A 515 45.64 -12.47 -9.37
N ALA A 516 46.18 -11.32 -8.95
CA ALA A 516 45.69 -10.02 -9.39
C ALA A 516 45.71 -9.91 -10.93
N ALA A 517 46.83 -10.31 -11.57
CA ALA A 517 46.96 -10.32 -13.02
C ALA A 517 45.92 -11.23 -13.71
N ASP A 518 45.66 -12.41 -13.16
CA ASP A 518 44.65 -13.33 -13.71
C ASP A 518 43.25 -12.70 -13.71
N TYR A 519 42.82 -12.13 -12.58
CA TYR A 519 41.50 -11.50 -12.48
C TYR A 519 41.37 -10.23 -13.32
N PHE A 520 42.40 -9.37 -13.39
CA PHE A 520 42.37 -8.21 -14.29
C PHE A 520 42.32 -8.63 -15.76
N LYS A 521 43.01 -9.72 -16.14
CA LYS A 521 42.92 -10.29 -17.48
C LYS A 521 41.50 -10.83 -17.78
N GLN A 522 40.89 -11.54 -16.84
CA GLN A 522 39.51 -12.02 -16.97
C GLN A 522 38.52 -10.86 -17.13
N PHE A 523 38.64 -9.81 -16.31
CA PHE A 523 37.84 -8.58 -16.44
C PHE A 523 37.98 -7.96 -17.83
N LYS A 524 39.20 -7.78 -18.33
CA LYS A 524 39.45 -7.22 -19.66
C LYS A 524 38.86 -8.06 -20.79
N ALA A 525 38.86 -9.38 -20.65
CA ALA A 525 38.29 -10.30 -21.64
C ALA A 525 36.75 -10.20 -21.76
N LEU A 526 36.09 -9.47 -20.85
CA LEU A 526 34.66 -9.16 -20.93
C LEU A 526 34.34 -7.93 -21.77
N ASN A 527 35.35 -7.17 -22.21
CA ASN A 527 35.14 -6.06 -23.11
C ASN A 527 34.48 -6.56 -24.42
N GLY A 528 33.44 -5.85 -24.87
CA GLY A 528 32.60 -6.26 -26.01
C GLY A 528 31.48 -7.24 -25.67
N LYS A 529 31.55 -7.96 -24.53
CA LYS A 529 30.41 -8.72 -23.97
C LYS A 529 29.58 -7.88 -22.99
N PHE A 530 30.25 -6.98 -22.27
CA PHE A 530 29.65 -6.03 -21.35
C PHE A 530 30.05 -4.61 -21.74
N VAL A 531 29.20 -3.64 -21.41
CA VAL A 531 29.57 -2.22 -21.46
C VAL A 531 30.43 -1.92 -20.23
N ILE A 532 31.72 -1.73 -20.45
CA ILE A 532 32.71 -1.43 -19.39
C ILE A 532 33.07 0.05 -19.47
N ASP A 533 33.10 0.73 -18.32
CA ASP A 533 33.58 2.11 -18.23
C ASP A 533 35.05 2.17 -18.71
N PRO A 534 35.37 3.03 -19.70
CA PRO A 534 36.73 3.14 -20.23
C PRO A 534 37.78 3.42 -19.15
N SER A 535 37.45 4.22 -18.13
CA SER A 535 38.38 4.52 -17.03
C SER A 535 38.75 3.28 -16.23
N LEU A 536 37.78 2.41 -15.92
CA LEU A 536 38.01 1.13 -15.25
C LEU A 536 38.80 0.17 -16.13
N PHE A 537 38.54 0.16 -17.44
CA PHE A 537 39.27 -0.68 -18.38
C PHE A 537 40.76 -0.29 -18.46
N TYR A 538 41.07 1.00 -18.54
CA TYR A 538 42.43 1.49 -18.57
C TYR A 538 43.14 1.31 -17.22
N ASP A 539 42.46 1.57 -16.10
CA ASP A 539 43.01 1.32 -14.77
C ASP A 539 43.33 -0.17 -14.56
N ALA A 540 42.41 -1.08 -14.89
CA ALA A 540 42.67 -2.52 -14.82
C ALA A 540 43.83 -2.95 -15.74
N THR A 541 43.95 -2.33 -16.91
CA THR A 541 45.08 -2.57 -17.82
C THR A 541 46.39 -2.09 -17.24
N MET A 542 46.40 -0.94 -16.57
CA MET A 542 47.57 -0.42 -15.86
C MET A 542 47.99 -1.37 -14.74
N ARG A 543 47.05 -1.77 -13.87
CA ARG A 543 47.31 -2.71 -12.77
C ARG A 543 47.75 -4.09 -13.25
N LEU A 544 47.24 -4.53 -14.39
CA LEU A 544 47.71 -5.75 -15.06
C LEU A 544 49.18 -5.61 -15.49
N GLY A 545 49.57 -4.46 -16.06
CA GLY A 545 50.96 -4.14 -16.37
C GLY A 545 51.85 -4.14 -15.13
N ASP A 546 51.43 -3.46 -14.05
CA ASP A 546 52.16 -3.40 -12.77
C ASP A 546 52.33 -4.79 -12.15
N SER A 547 51.29 -5.62 -12.23
CA SER A 547 51.30 -6.98 -11.71
C SER A 547 52.28 -7.85 -12.50
N TYR A 548 52.26 -7.77 -13.84
CA TYR A 548 53.19 -8.48 -14.70
C TYR A 548 54.64 -8.01 -14.53
N TYR A 549 54.86 -6.71 -14.38
CA TYR A 549 56.17 -6.15 -14.08
C TYR A 549 56.75 -6.76 -12.79
N THR A 550 55.93 -6.79 -11.72
CA THR A 550 56.37 -7.29 -10.41
C THR A 550 56.69 -8.78 -10.42
N ILE A 551 55.93 -9.60 -11.15
CA ILE A 551 56.23 -11.03 -11.31
C ILE A 551 57.26 -11.32 -12.42
N LYS A 552 57.92 -10.28 -12.96
CA LYS A 552 58.96 -10.33 -13.99
C LYS A 552 58.51 -10.89 -15.35
N ASN A 553 57.20 -10.85 -15.64
CA ASN A 553 56.69 -11.13 -16.97
C ASN A 553 56.74 -9.85 -17.83
N TYR A 554 57.96 -9.45 -18.19
CA TYR A 554 58.22 -8.18 -18.85
C TYR A 554 57.57 -8.04 -20.23
N SER A 555 57.43 -9.13 -20.98
CA SER A 555 56.74 -9.10 -22.28
C SER A 555 55.27 -8.70 -22.11
N ALA A 556 54.55 -9.38 -21.22
CA ALA A 556 53.13 -9.09 -20.98
C ALA A 556 52.93 -7.72 -20.32
N ALA A 557 53.88 -7.28 -19.47
CA ALA A 557 53.86 -5.94 -18.91
C ALA A 557 54.00 -4.86 -19.99
N LEU A 558 54.94 -5.02 -20.93
CA LEU A 558 55.10 -4.12 -22.06
C LEU A 558 53.84 -4.05 -22.92
N ASP A 559 53.20 -5.18 -23.21
CA ASP A 559 51.94 -5.20 -23.98
C ASP A 559 50.84 -4.40 -23.28
N ALA A 560 50.70 -4.56 -21.96
CA ALA A 560 49.72 -3.84 -21.17
C ALA A 560 49.99 -2.33 -21.14
N TYR A 561 51.23 -1.91 -20.86
CA TYR A 561 51.61 -0.49 -20.87
C TYR A 561 51.51 0.11 -22.28
N TYR A 562 51.89 -0.64 -23.31
CA TYR A 562 51.77 -0.18 -24.71
C TYR A 562 50.33 0.10 -25.08
N TYR A 563 49.41 -0.74 -24.63
CA TYR A 563 48.00 -0.51 -24.81
C TYR A 563 47.55 0.83 -24.19
N ILE A 564 48.00 1.18 -22.98
CA ILE A 564 47.71 2.49 -22.36
C ILE A 564 48.24 3.62 -23.24
N THR A 565 49.52 3.56 -23.60
CA THR A 565 50.20 4.64 -24.33
C THR A 565 49.67 4.85 -25.74
N SER A 566 49.33 3.78 -26.45
CA SER A 566 48.81 3.85 -27.82
C SER A 566 47.38 4.41 -27.90
N ASN A 567 46.64 4.37 -26.79
CA ASN A 567 45.30 4.92 -26.68
C ASN A 567 45.27 6.30 -26.00
N ASN A 568 46.44 6.89 -25.67
CA ASN A 568 46.54 8.16 -24.94
C ASN A 568 45.69 8.16 -23.65
N ALA A 569 45.62 7.02 -22.96
CA ALA A 569 44.81 6.89 -21.76
C ALA A 569 45.45 7.61 -20.56
N ALA A 570 44.65 7.89 -19.53
CA ALA A 570 45.16 8.48 -18.29
C ALA A 570 46.30 7.62 -17.70
N GLY A 571 47.39 8.26 -17.27
CA GLY A 571 48.60 7.59 -16.78
C GLY A 571 49.54 7.09 -17.89
N SER A 572 49.37 7.53 -19.15
CA SER A 572 50.28 7.16 -20.25
C SER A 572 51.73 7.57 -20.01
N ASP A 573 51.97 8.66 -19.29
CA ASP A 573 53.30 9.10 -18.88
C ASP A 573 53.97 8.12 -17.90
N TYR A 574 53.23 7.64 -16.90
CA TYR A 574 53.65 6.54 -16.03
C TYR A 574 53.90 5.25 -16.81
N ALA A 575 53.00 4.87 -17.72
CA ALA A 575 53.17 3.68 -18.55
C ALA A 575 54.42 3.76 -19.44
N LEU A 576 54.71 4.93 -20.03
CA LEU A 576 55.94 5.17 -20.79
C LEU A 576 57.18 5.02 -19.89
N PHE A 577 57.16 5.59 -18.69
CA PHE A 577 58.25 5.44 -17.74
C PHE A 577 58.50 3.96 -17.43
N GLN A 578 57.45 3.19 -17.13
CA GLN A 578 57.58 1.75 -16.86
C GLN A 578 58.06 0.95 -18.06
N GLN A 579 57.64 1.28 -19.28
CA GLN A 579 58.21 0.69 -20.49
C GLN A 579 59.71 0.94 -20.60
N GLY A 580 60.16 2.18 -20.35
CA GLY A 580 61.57 2.55 -20.32
C GLY A 580 62.35 1.74 -19.29
N MET A 581 61.79 1.57 -18.08
CA MET A 581 62.38 0.73 -17.04
C MET A 581 62.51 -0.73 -17.48
N ILE A 582 61.48 -1.31 -18.09
CA ILE A 582 61.52 -2.68 -18.63
C ILE A 582 62.58 -2.81 -19.73
N TYR A 583 62.71 -1.82 -20.62
CA TYR A 583 63.74 -1.84 -21.65
C TYR A 583 65.15 -1.85 -21.04
N GLY A 584 65.38 -1.13 -19.94
CA GLY A 584 66.64 -1.22 -19.18
C GLY A 584 66.86 -2.60 -18.59
N LEU A 585 65.83 -3.20 -17.99
CA LEU A 585 65.90 -4.55 -17.40
C LEU A 585 66.07 -5.68 -18.44
N THR A 586 65.89 -5.38 -19.73
CA THR A 586 66.02 -6.33 -20.84
C THR A 586 67.13 -5.94 -21.81
N ASP A 587 68.07 -5.10 -21.37
CA ASP A 587 69.27 -4.66 -22.11
C ASP A 587 68.97 -4.00 -23.47
N LYS A 588 67.80 -3.36 -23.59
CA LYS A 588 67.38 -2.60 -24.77
C LYS A 588 67.66 -1.10 -24.60
N THR A 589 68.94 -0.75 -24.44
CA THR A 589 69.46 0.60 -24.19
C THR A 589 68.84 1.68 -25.10
N THR A 590 68.86 1.49 -26.42
CA THR A 590 68.29 2.45 -27.38
C THR A 590 66.80 2.67 -27.15
N ASN A 591 66.05 1.59 -26.88
CA ASN A 591 64.62 1.68 -26.62
C ASN A 591 64.33 2.38 -25.30
N LYS A 592 65.09 2.10 -24.23
CA LYS A 592 64.97 2.80 -22.94
C LYS A 592 65.14 4.31 -23.13
N ILE A 593 66.26 4.73 -23.69
CA ILE A 593 66.58 6.16 -23.89
C ILE A 593 65.51 6.85 -24.74
N ASN A 594 65.14 6.24 -25.87
CA ASN A 594 64.12 6.82 -26.75
C ASN A 594 62.76 6.93 -26.06
N THR A 595 62.39 5.95 -25.23
CA THR A 595 61.13 5.96 -24.48
C THR A 595 61.15 7.02 -23.37
N MET A 596 62.24 7.15 -22.62
CA MET A 596 62.37 8.18 -21.59
C MET A 596 62.31 9.60 -22.18
N LYS A 597 62.95 9.83 -23.35
CA LYS A 597 62.86 11.12 -24.06
C LYS A 597 61.44 11.47 -24.51
N LYS A 598 60.60 10.47 -24.82
CA LYS A 598 59.20 10.70 -25.17
C LYS A 598 58.39 11.29 -24.02
N ILE A 599 58.73 11.00 -22.76
CA ILE A 599 58.00 11.52 -21.61
C ILE A 599 58.01 13.05 -21.62
N ALA A 600 59.20 13.66 -21.69
CA ALA A 600 59.34 15.11 -21.72
C ALA A 600 58.70 15.76 -22.98
N ARG A 601 58.77 15.05 -24.11
CA ARG A 601 58.24 15.54 -25.40
C ARG A 601 56.72 15.49 -25.47
N ASP A 602 56.14 14.36 -25.07
CA ASP A 602 54.72 14.06 -25.25
C ASP A 602 53.89 14.46 -23.99
N PHE A 603 54.53 14.56 -22.82
CA PHE A 603 53.91 14.90 -21.54
C PHE A 603 54.74 15.94 -20.75
N PRO A 604 54.79 17.21 -21.22
CA PRO A 604 55.68 18.24 -20.66
C PRO A 604 55.35 18.66 -19.21
N SER A 605 54.20 18.26 -18.67
CA SER A 605 53.80 18.48 -17.27
C SER A 605 53.92 17.22 -16.39
N SER A 606 54.48 16.12 -16.92
CA SER A 606 54.58 14.87 -16.18
C SER A 606 55.56 14.96 -15.02
N THR A 607 55.21 14.32 -13.89
CA THR A 607 56.12 14.15 -12.76
C THR A 607 57.30 13.23 -13.09
N TYR A 608 57.17 12.39 -14.12
CA TYR A 608 58.19 11.42 -14.55
C TYR A 608 59.27 11.99 -15.47
N ILE A 609 59.24 13.29 -15.78
CA ILE A 609 60.25 13.92 -16.65
C ILE A 609 61.64 13.80 -16.01
N VAL A 610 61.74 14.16 -14.73
CA VAL A 610 63.03 14.15 -14.02
C VAL A 610 63.52 12.73 -13.80
N ASP A 611 62.61 11.79 -13.50
CA ASP A 611 62.92 10.36 -13.43
C ASP A 611 63.46 9.86 -14.79
N GLY A 612 62.81 10.23 -15.89
CA GLY A 612 63.22 9.85 -17.24
C GLY A 612 64.60 10.42 -17.64
N ILE A 613 64.90 11.66 -17.28
CA ILE A 613 66.22 12.28 -17.50
C ILE A 613 67.29 11.53 -16.70
N PHE A 614 67.04 11.30 -15.41
CA PHE A 614 67.97 10.59 -14.54
C PHE A 614 68.23 9.17 -15.04
N GLU A 615 67.18 8.41 -15.34
CA GLU A 615 67.28 7.04 -15.85
C GLU A 615 67.96 6.97 -17.23
N SER A 616 67.81 8.01 -18.06
CA SER A 616 68.56 8.13 -19.32
C SER A 616 70.05 8.39 -19.07
N ALA A 617 70.39 9.25 -18.11
CA ALA A 617 71.77 9.54 -17.74
C ALA A 617 72.47 8.29 -17.19
N GLU A 618 71.79 7.55 -16.30
CA GLU A 618 72.28 6.28 -15.77
C GLU A 618 72.47 5.23 -16.87
N GLU A 619 71.58 5.19 -17.86
CA GLU A 619 71.71 4.29 -19.00
C GLU A 619 72.87 4.67 -19.93
N TYR A 620 73.07 5.97 -20.20
CA TYR A 620 74.24 6.46 -20.94
C TYR A 620 75.55 6.19 -20.19
N PHE A 621 75.56 6.33 -18.86
CA PHE A 621 76.72 6.02 -18.04
C PHE A 621 77.07 4.52 -18.10
N ARG A 622 76.06 3.64 -17.95
CA ARG A 622 76.24 2.18 -18.06
C ARG A 622 76.71 1.72 -19.44
N SER A 623 76.40 2.47 -20.49
CA SER A 623 76.81 2.18 -21.87
C SER A 623 78.09 2.92 -22.29
N ASP A 624 78.85 3.43 -21.32
CA ASP A 624 80.09 4.20 -21.50
C ASP A 624 79.97 5.45 -22.39
N ASN A 625 78.74 5.91 -22.67
CA ASN A 625 78.48 7.16 -23.36
C ASN A 625 78.53 8.32 -22.37
N TYR A 626 79.73 8.58 -21.86
CA TYR A 626 79.96 9.58 -20.82
C TYR A 626 79.63 11.00 -21.27
N ILE A 627 79.71 11.31 -22.58
CA ILE A 627 79.36 12.64 -23.11
C ILE A 627 77.87 12.93 -22.88
N GLU A 628 76.99 12.01 -23.26
CA GLU A 628 75.56 12.18 -23.08
C GLU A 628 75.16 12.01 -21.61
N ALA A 629 75.80 11.09 -20.86
CA ALA A 629 75.56 10.95 -19.43
C ALA A 629 75.86 12.26 -18.67
N GLU A 630 77.05 12.85 -18.90
CA GLU A 630 77.45 14.11 -18.28
C GLU A 630 76.46 15.24 -18.60
N ARG A 631 76.05 15.36 -19.88
CA ARG A 631 75.07 16.37 -20.29
C ARG A 631 73.75 16.23 -19.54
N ASN A 632 73.22 15.01 -19.41
CA ASN A 632 71.93 14.78 -18.75
C ASN A 632 72.01 14.98 -17.23
N TYR A 633 73.11 14.57 -16.57
CA TYR A 633 73.29 14.85 -15.14
C TYR A 633 73.41 16.35 -14.86
N LYS A 634 74.19 17.09 -15.67
CA LYS A 634 74.31 18.55 -15.53
C LYS A 634 72.96 19.24 -15.75
N TYR A 635 72.25 18.86 -16.81
CA TYR A 635 70.89 19.36 -17.07
C TYR A 635 69.95 19.13 -15.89
N LEU A 636 69.97 17.92 -15.30
CA LEU A 636 69.18 17.64 -14.10
C LEU A 636 69.56 18.54 -12.91
N ILE A 637 70.86 18.73 -12.66
CA ILE A 637 71.37 19.53 -11.55
C ILE A 637 71.03 21.01 -11.71
N GLU A 638 71.13 21.54 -12.93
CA GLU A 638 70.95 22.96 -13.24
C GLU A 638 69.47 23.33 -13.31
N ASP A 639 68.67 22.57 -14.04
CA ASP A 639 67.26 22.89 -14.29
C ASP A 639 66.31 22.29 -13.23
N TYR A 640 66.73 21.26 -12.49
CA TYR A 640 65.94 20.62 -11.43
C TYR A 640 66.70 20.52 -10.09
N PRO A 641 67.20 21.63 -9.53
CA PRO A 641 68.11 21.64 -8.37
C PRO A 641 67.49 21.10 -7.06
N ASN A 642 66.15 21.02 -6.98
CA ASN A 642 65.42 20.47 -5.84
C ASN A 642 65.06 18.98 -6.01
N SER A 643 65.44 18.36 -7.12
CA SER A 643 65.17 16.95 -7.38
C SER A 643 65.88 16.04 -6.38
N ILE A 644 65.23 14.94 -6.00
CA ILE A 644 65.83 13.90 -5.16
C ILE A 644 67.08 13.28 -5.81
N TYR A 645 67.20 13.37 -7.13
CA TYR A 645 68.30 12.80 -7.89
C TYR A 645 69.56 13.67 -7.91
N VAL A 646 69.51 14.96 -7.53
CA VAL A 646 70.66 15.87 -7.64
C VAL A 646 71.89 15.35 -6.90
N ARG A 647 71.70 14.83 -5.68
CA ARG A 647 72.80 14.22 -4.91
C ARG A 647 73.43 13.05 -5.65
N ARG A 648 72.58 12.14 -6.16
CA ARG A 648 73.04 10.96 -6.87
C ARG A 648 73.70 11.34 -8.20
N SER A 649 73.19 12.34 -8.91
CA SER A 649 73.79 12.88 -10.14
C SER A 649 75.19 13.45 -9.90
N TYR A 650 75.42 14.19 -8.80
CA TYR A 650 76.77 14.62 -8.45
C TYR A 650 77.71 13.45 -8.13
N MET A 651 77.22 12.44 -7.40
CA MET A 651 78.01 11.23 -7.11
C MET A 651 78.41 10.51 -8.41
N THR A 652 77.46 10.28 -9.31
CA THR A 652 77.73 9.60 -10.58
C THR A 652 78.59 10.45 -11.51
N LEU A 653 78.46 11.79 -11.52
CA LEU A 653 79.35 12.69 -12.27
C LEU A 653 80.80 12.63 -11.75
N GLY A 654 81.00 12.59 -10.44
CA GLY A 654 82.33 12.42 -9.85
C GLY A 654 82.97 11.11 -10.32
N LEU A 655 82.20 10.01 -10.31
CA LEU A 655 82.65 8.71 -10.80
C LEU A 655 82.91 8.72 -12.32
N LEU A 656 82.05 9.37 -13.09
CA LEU A 656 82.22 9.54 -14.53
C LEU A 656 83.53 10.26 -14.87
N TYR A 657 83.84 11.36 -14.18
CA TYR A 657 85.12 12.05 -14.37
C TYR A 657 86.31 11.18 -13.97
N ARG A 658 86.18 10.39 -12.91
CA ARG A 658 87.21 9.43 -12.51
C ARG A 658 87.46 8.38 -13.61
N ASN A 659 86.39 7.82 -14.19
CA ASN A 659 86.49 6.85 -15.30
C ASN A 659 87.13 7.47 -16.57
N GLN A 660 87.04 8.79 -16.72
CA GLN A 660 87.68 9.55 -17.81
C GLN A 660 89.11 10.02 -17.47
N ASN A 661 89.69 9.61 -16.33
CA ASN A 661 90.98 10.10 -15.81
C ASN A 661 91.03 11.61 -15.56
N LYS A 662 89.88 12.26 -15.29
CA LYS A 662 89.74 13.68 -14.99
C LYS A 662 89.63 13.90 -13.48
N ASP A 663 90.69 13.59 -12.77
CA ASP A 663 90.67 13.47 -11.31
C ASP A 663 90.39 14.78 -10.58
N ASP A 664 90.93 15.90 -11.06
CA ASP A 664 90.64 17.21 -10.45
C ASP A 664 89.15 17.56 -10.59
N GLN A 665 88.55 17.28 -11.74
CA GLN A 665 87.11 17.52 -11.94
C GLN A 665 86.26 16.57 -11.09
N SER A 666 86.71 15.32 -10.92
CA SER A 666 86.08 14.35 -10.02
C SER A 666 86.10 14.84 -8.57
N ILE A 667 87.27 15.28 -8.08
CA ILE A 667 87.43 15.83 -6.74
C ILE A 667 86.51 17.03 -6.53
N GLU A 668 86.54 18.03 -7.41
CA GLU A 668 85.71 19.24 -7.25
C GLU A 668 84.21 18.90 -7.27
N THR A 669 83.80 17.93 -8.09
CA THR A 669 82.41 17.46 -8.12
C THR A 669 82.01 16.79 -6.80
N TYR A 670 82.85 15.91 -6.25
CA TYR A 670 82.58 15.29 -4.95
C TYR A 670 82.61 16.31 -3.80
N LYS A 671 83.48 17.33 -3.86
CA LYS A 671 83.50 18.42 -2.86
C LYS A 671 82.18 19.17 -2.82
N LEU A 672 81.47 19.31 -3.95
CA LEU A 672 80.12 19.86 -3.97
C LEU A 672 79.14 19.00 -3.17
N VAL A 673 79.26 17.68 -3.22
CA VAL A 673 78.41 16.77 -2.41
C VAL A 673 78.68 16.97 -0.92
N VAL A 674 79.96 16.94 -0.53
CA VAL A 674 80.38 17.10 0.88
C VAL A 674 79.97 18.46 1.43
N SER A 675 80.08 19.53 0.64
CA SER A 675 79.73 20.88 1.09
C SER A 675 78.22 21.11 1.16
N LYS A 676 77.45 20.68 0.14
CA LYS A 676 76.00 20.93 0.05
C LYS A 676 75.14 19.95 0.85
N TYR A 677 75.60 18.71 1.06
CA TYR A 677 74.79 17.63 1.65
C TYR A 677 75.48 17.00 2.88
N ARG A 678 75.99 17.84 3.77
CA ARG A 678 76.69 17.41 4.99
C ARG A 678 75.87 16.43 5.81
N GLY A 679 76.52 15.36 6.27
CA GLY A 679 75.92 14.35 7.15
C GLY A 679 75.17 13.23 6.44
N THR A 680 74.95 13.30 5.11
CA THR A 680 74.33 12.19 4.37
C THR A 680 75.33 11.05 4.11
N GLU A 681 74.82 9.88 3.73
CA GLU A 681 75.66 8.75 3.32
C GLU A 681 76.52 9.11 2.10
N GLU A 682 75.92 9.79 1.12
CA GLU A 682 76.60 10.21 -0.11
C GLU A 682 77.74 11.18 0.17
N ALA A 683 77.61 12.09 1.15
CA ALA A 683 78.72 12.97 1.54
C ALA A 683 79.87 12.19 2.21
N ARG A 684 79.57 11.16 2.99
CA ARG A 684 80.59 10.27 3.57
C ARG A 684 81.30 9.45 2.49
N GLU A 685 80.53 8.95 1.53
CA GLU A 685 81.06 8.22 0.37
C GLU A 685 81.91 9.13 -0.52
N ALA A 686 81.45 10.34 -0.83
CA ALA A 686 82.20 11.35 -1.58
C ALA A 686 83.53 11.70 -0.90
N LEU A 687 83.55 11.88 0.43
CA LEU A 687 84.77 12.14 1.19
C LEU A 687 85.78 10.99 1.07
N ARG A 688 85.29 9.74 1.05
CA ARG A 688 86.14 8.56 0.81
C ARG A 688 86.72 8.59 -0.61
N PHE A 689 85.91 8.82 -1.64
CA PHE A 689 86.40 8.89 -3.02
C PHE A 689 87.41 10.03 -3.22
N ILE A 690 87.16 11.21 -2.65
CA ILE A 690 88.11 12.33 -2.68
C ILE A 690 89.46 11.90 -2.07
N LYS A 691 89.43 11.25 -0.89
CA LYS A 691 90.65 10.76 -0.23
C LYS A 691 91.40 9.77 -1.11
N GLU A 692 90.69 8.79 -1.67
CA GLU A 692 91.28 7.77 -2.56
C GLU A 692 91.97 8.45 -3.74
N ILE A 693 91.29 9.38 -4.44
CA ILE A 693 91.86 10.09 -5.58
C ILE A 693 93.10 10.92 -5.19
N TYR A 694 93.06 11.66 -4.08
CA TYR A 694 94.24 12.42 -3.62
C TYR A 694 95.42 11.51 -3.25
N VAL A 695 95.16 10.38 -2.59
CA VAL A 695 96.20 9.42 -2.22
C VAL A 695 96.81 8.76 -3.46
N GLU A 696 95.97 8.28 -4.38
CA GLU A 696 96.39 7.69 -5.66
C GLU A 696 97.18 8.68 -6.51
N ASN A 697 96.87 9.98 -6.43
CA ASN A 697 97.60 11.05 -7.11
C ASN A 697 98.77 11.65 -6.33
N SER A 698 99.16 11.03 -5.21
CA SER A 698 100.33 11.47 -4.42
C SER A 698 100.21 12.89 -3.85
N ARG A 699 98.97 13.32 -3.54
CA ARG A 699 98.60 14.67 -3.10
C ARG A 699 97.92 14.67 -1.73
N ALA A 700 98.45 13.89 -0.77
CA ALA A 700 97.86 13.78 0.57
C ALA A 700 97.79 15.11 1.34
N ASP A 701 98.75 16.01 1.17
CA ASP A 701 98.76 17.30 1.88
C ASP A 701 97.59 18.20 1.47
N GLU A 702 97.25 18.19 0.19
CA GLU A 702 96.09 18.93 -0.31
C GLU A 702 94.78 18.38 0.24
N TYR A 703 94.69 17.05 0.40
CA TYR A 703 93.55 16.43 1.07
C TYR A 703 93.44 16.89 2.53
N PHE A 704 94.55 16.90 3.28
CA PHE A 704 94.52 17.36 4.67
C PHE A 704 94.14 18.83 4.80
N ALA A 705 94.76 19.69 3.99
CA ALA A 705 94.45 21.12 3.97
C ALA A 705 92.97 21.37 3.68
N TRP A 706 92.38 20.62 2.74
CA TRP A 706 90.96 20.73 2.44
C TRP A 706 90.06 20.19 3.57
N VAL A 707 90.35 19.01 4.13
CA VAL A 707 89.52 18.41 5.19
C VAL A 707 89.52 19.25 6.47
N GLU A 708 90.60 19.98 6.76
CA GLU A 708 90.66 20.92 7.89
C GLU A 708 89.71 22.11 7.72
N THR A 709 89.29 22.44 6.49
CA THR A 709 88.27 23.49 6.25
C THR A 709 86.84 23.03 6.56
N ILE A 710 86.62 21.73 6.75
CA ILE A 710 85.30 21.17 7.02
C ILE A 710 85.10 21.09 8.55
N PRO A 711 83.97 21.61 9.09
CA PRO A 711 83.74 21.55 10.54
C PRO A 711 83.65 20.10 11.06
N ASN A 712 84.32 19.82 12.18
CA ASN A 712 84.27 18.53 12.89
C ASN A 712 84.77 17.31 12.08
N SER A 713 85.60 17.50 11.06
CA SER A 713 86.19 16.42 10.24
C SER A 713 87.68 16.24 10.46
N GLY A 714 88.20 16.62 11.63
CA GLY A 714 89.61 16.47 11.97
C GLY A 714 90.08 15.01 11.78
N ILE A 715 91.18 14.84 11.04
CA ILE A 715 91.76 13.52 10.77
C ILE A 715 92.72 13.17 11.91
N SER A 716 92.55 11.99 12.50
CA SER A 716 93.42 11.51 13.58
C SER A 716 94.89 11.40 13.13
N TYR A 717 95.84 11.55 14.05
CA TYR A 717 97.27 11.40 13.74
C TYR A 717 97.57 10.08 13.05
N THR A 718 97.00 8.97 13.53
CA THR A 718 97.18 7.62 12.97
C THR A 718 96.64 7.49 11.55
N SER A 719 95.55 8.20 11.23
CA SER A 719 95.00 8.25 9.88
C SER A 719 95.85 9.13 8.96
N LYS A 720 96.35 10.28 9.43
CA LYS A 720 97.25 11.13 8.65
C LYS A 720 98.56 10.39 8.31
N ASP A 721 99.15 9.70 9.29
CA ASP A 721 100.31 8.82 9.12
C ASP A 721 100.10 7.79 7.98
N SER A 722 99.02 7.00 8.06
CA SER A 722 98.72 5.98 7.04
C SER A 722 98.45 6.57 5.66
N ILE A 723 97.75 7.70 5.58
CA ILE A 723 97.43 8.39 4.31
C ILE A 723 98.69 8.95 3.67
N SER A 724 99.56 9.62 4.45
CA SER A 724 100.83 10.16 3.97
C SER A 724 101.76 9.07 3.45
N TYR A 725 101.89 7.95 4.18
CA TYR A 725 102.68 6.81 3.72
C TYR A 725 102.17 6.24 2.39
N ASN A 726 100.86 5.95 2.29
CA ASN A 726 100.28 5.38 1.07
C ASN A 726 100.41 6.33 -0.12
N SER A 727 100.30 7.64 0.12
CA SER A 727 100.48 8.67 -0.92
C SER A 727 101.92 8.71 -1.45
N ALA A 728 102.91 8.61 -0.56
CA ALA A 728 104.32 8.47 -0.91
C ALA A 728 104.58 7.15 -1.65
N TYR A 729 104.05 6.03 -1.16
CA TYR A 729 104.16 4.73 -1.82
C TYR A 729 103.59 4.72 -3.24
N ASN A 730 102.54 5.49 -3.52
CA ASN A 730 102.01 5.61 -4.89
C ASN A 730 102.98 6.27 -5.87
N THR A 731 103.87 7.15 -5.44
CA THR A 731 104.93 7.70 -6.33
C THR A 731 105.93 6.62 -6.73
N TYR A 732 106.29 5.72 -5.80
CA TYR A 732 107.10 4.54 -6.07
C TYR A 732 106.41 3.59 -7.06
N VAL A 733 105.13 3.26 -6.82
CA VAL A 733 104.34 2.38 -7.70
C VAL A 733 104.23 2.94 -9.13
N LYS A 734 104.17 4.27 -9.28
CA LYS A 734 104.18 4.95 -10.59
C LYS A 734 105.56 4.98 -11.27
N GLY A 735 106.61 4.53 -10.59
CA GLY A 735 107.98 4.47 -11.11
C GLY A 735 108.75 5.80 -11.06
N ASP A 736 108.23 6.82 -10.38
CA ASP A 736 108.92 8.11 -10.21
C ASP A 736 109.80 8.07 -8.96
N CYS A 737 111.02 7.55 -9.12
CA CYS A 737 111.98 7.40 -8.02
C CYS A 737 112.36 8.75 -7.37
N SER A 738 112.41 9.84 -8.14
CA SER A 738 112.76 11.17 -7.63
C SER A 738 111.65 11.72 -6.71
N ALA A 739 110.40 11.63 -7.15
CA ALA A 739 109.24 11.99 -6.33
C ALA A 739 109.08 11.06 -5.12
N SER A 740 109.41 9.77 -5.28
CA SER A 740 109.38 8.76 -4.21
C SER A 740 110.36 9.03 -3.08
N ILE A 741 111.63 9.29 -3.40
CA ILE A 741 112.63 9.69 -2.38
C ILE A 741 112.11 10.90 -1.62
N SER A 742 111.74 11.96 -2.34
CA SER A 742 111.26 13.21 -1.74
C SER A 742 110.04 13.00 -0.84
N SER A 743 109.08 12.18 -1.27
CA SER A 743 107.84 11.93 -0.53
C SER A 743 108.05 11.06 0.70
N PHE A 744 108.91 10.05 0.64
CA PHE A 744 109.22 9.19 1.79
C PHE A 744 110.13 9.87 2.82
N GLU A 745 111.10 10.68 2.38
CA GLU A 745 111.89 11.52 3.29
C GLU A 745 111.01 12.52 4.04
N LYS A 746 110.08 13.14 3.32
CA LYS A 746 109.06 14.00 3.94
C LYS A 746 108.20 13.22 4.92
N TYR A 747 107.70 12.04 4.56
CA TYR A 747 106.94 11.18 5.48
C TYR A 747 107.73 10.87 6.76
N ASN A 748 109.01 10.48 6.65
CA ASN A 748 109.86 10.20 7.80
C ASN A 748 110.11 11.43 8.68
N THR A 749 110.10 12.62 8.08
CA THR A 749 110.25 13.91 8.78
C THR A 749 108.97 14.29 9.52
N ASP A 750 107.82 14.18 8.85
CA ASP A 750 106.51 14.56 9.39
C ASP A 750 106.00 13.54 10.44
N TYR A 751 106.41 12.27 10.32
CA TYR A 751 106.04 11.16 11.20
C TYR A 751 107.28 10.42 11.74
N PRO A 752 108.09 11.05 12.60
CA PRO A 752 109.34 10.46 13.10
C PRO A 752 109.14 9.17 13.94
N ALA A 753 107.92 9.00 14.49
CA ALA A 753 107.45 7.83 15.20
C ALA A 753 106.29 7.11 14.46
N GLY A 754 106.15 7.33 13.14
CA GLY A 754 105.07 6.75 12.32
C GLY A 754 105.20 5.25 12.12
N PHE A 755 104.05 4.59 11.89
CA PHE A 755 103.97 3.13 11.78
C PHE A 755 104.75 2.55 10.58
N PHE A 756 104.95 3.34 9.52
CA PHE A 756 105.50 2.88 8.25
C PHE A 756 106.94 3.34 7.97
N ARG A 757 107.66 3.82 8.99
CA ARG A 757 109.04 4.31 8.86
C ARG A 757 110.01 3.27 8.27
N ILE A 758 109.89 1.99 8.65
CA ILE A 758 110.76 0.93 8.11
C ILE A 758 110.49 0.72 6.61
N PRO A 759 109.23 0.46 6.18
CA PRO A 759 108.89 0.43 4.76
C PRO A 759 109.28 1.70 3.99
N ALA A 760 109.07 2.89 4.54
CA ALA A 760 109.42 4.15 3.88
C ALA A 760 110.92 4.23 3.58
N ASN A 761 111.80 3.95 4.56
CA ASN A 761 113.25 3.91 4.34
C ASN A 761 113.67 2.83 3.33
N TYR A 762 113.01 1.68 3.34
CA TYR A 762 113.25 0.60 2.38
C TYR A 762 112.96 1.06 0.94
N TYR A 763 111.82 1.69 0.69
CA TYR A 763 111.49 2.18 -0.65
C TYR A 763 112.33 3.40 -1.06
N THR A 764 112.69 4.29 -0.13
CA THR A 764 113.67 5.35 -0.38
C THR A 764 115.00 4.77 -0.86
N ALA A 765 115.52 3.73 -0.19
CA ALA A 765 116.78 3.09 -0.56
C ALA A 765 116.73 2.32 -1.89
N ILE A 766 115.56 1.82 -2.31
CA ILE A 766 115.37 1.21 -3.63
C ILE A 766 115.39 2.25 -4.75
N CYS A 767 114.86 3.45 -4.49
CA CYS A 767 114.77 4.52 -5.47
C CYS A 767 116.10 5.26 -5.69
N TYR A 768 117.01 5.24 -4.70
CA TYR A 768 118.39 5.70 -4.82
C TYR A 768 119.23 4.72 -5.64
#